data_AF-A0A2S5ZWR8-F1
#
_entry.id   AF-A0A2S5ZWR8-F1
#
_cell.length_a   1.000
_cell.length_b   1.000
_cell.length_c   1.000
_cell.angle_alpha   90.00
_cell.angle_beta   90.00
_cell.angle_gamma   90.00
#
_symmetry.space_group_name_H-M   'P 1'
#
loop_
_entity.id
_entity.type
_entity.pdbx_description
1 polymer ?
#
loop_
_entity_poly.entity_id
_entity_poly.type
_entity_poly.pdbx_seq_one_letter_code
_entity_poly.pdbx_strand_id
1 'polypeptide(L)'
;MNDQARRPVAPIYDFDRVKAGRDLSIHHTDNRYEIGVVSNGALLTGRSLYVSQVREFLAPVDGLRDRQDELDDVVDFCRGEQPYMWIRAEPWAGKSALLSWFTLFPPADITAIGFFITDRLADQNDHNAFTAAVLDQLAVLLPDQRSLIAAATINRDGLRNELLTLAARREAEAGRRLVLVVDGLDEDTGTPPIVTLLPTRPEPNLRVVVASRHGPALPIPHGHPLTATEPYPLTSSPFAADVQAKAVAELDALLGGPDQHRDLLTLITAANGLTASELTELSGMAPYEIDGLLRAVAGRSFRTRTTTASPRSGGHSDPVYVLAHETLQRTAEERLGTRHLTAGMSRLHAWADHYRDQAWPTDTPDFLLRRYFSVLDRHHDLTRMVAAALDTARHSRMRMRTGGDATALSEIRTVQQHICNQPDPDLLSTARLARYRDRLHSRNDNIPTRLLIVMALLGQYDRAEDLAHSYSTPRQRGDALAAIAREVAATDPRRATRLTERAETLAYTITDPHQQAAVLGRIVAVVAQTDPERAEAITDTITDPHWQGSSLIGITEAVAGTDPERATRLTERAETIAHTITDPNRQVEALTTIARAVVRTDPEHAARLTEHAETIAHTITNPHQQAGALTTIARAVAQTDPEHAARLTEHAETIAHTITHPRQHDSAFRNIVYAVGQTDPERAETIARTITDSKRQAEALAATARVVVRTNPERAEIITHAIGDPYQRVSALVSIIEMVAPTDPEHAARLTEHAETIAYTITDPDLQTKALATIARVVVRTDPERAARLTEHAETLAHTITNPSHQVHVLAEFIKAVAGSDPECTARLTERAETIAHTITDPNQHDNVLQNIVYAVGQTDPERAETIADTITDGFLQAETLTEIALAAAQTDPERAARLADRAETIVHTITNPTTRGNALVSILEVVAAIDPERAARLADRAETIVHTITDPYGQANALAIIARVVAQTNPQRAETIARTIANPNRQAKALAAIARVVAQTNPKRAEAITDTITDPLWQSSSLIGITEAVAGTDPERATRLTERAETIAHTITNPTSRANALAIIARVVAQTNPKRAETIARTIANPNRQAKALIRIVRAVAATDPEHAARLTEHAETLAHTITDSNQQAEILTAIADVVAGTEERCEAIELTSESSGALARSGLCGCGRSSKQLLARAWSISTLEIPVSALPVVDTSTLHALVLDLTDEKDANL
;
A
#
# COMPACT_ATOMS: atom_id res chain seq x y z
N MET A 1 8.94 -34.66 -71.46
CA MET A 1 7.74 -33.88 -71.83
C MET A 1 6.63 -34.34 -70.91
N ASN A 2 6.64 -33.89 -69.66
CA ASN A 2 6.26 -32.55 -69.14
C ASN A 2 4.75 -32.46 -68.98
N ASP A 3 4.26 -32.63 -67.75
CA ASP A 3 3.86 -31.48 -66.96
C ASP A 3 3.74 -31.87 -65.48
N GLN A 4 4.80 -31.58 -64.72
CA GLN A 4 4.78 -31.49 -63.27
C GLN A 4 5.01 -30.02 -62.92
N ALA A 5 3.94 -29.29 -62.62
CA ALA A 5 4.02 -27.91 -62.14
C ALA A 5 3.01 -27.67 -61.00
N ARG A 6 3.59 -27.60 -59.79
CA ARG A 6 3.24 -26.73 -58.65
C ARG A 6 1.79 -26.74 -58.15
N ARG A 7 1.58 -27.55 -57.11
CA ARG A 7 0.50 -27.42 -56.12
C ARG A 7 0.49 -26.02 -55.49
N PRO A 8 -0.67 -25.38 -55.24
CA PRO A 8 -0.77 -24.17 -54.44
C PRO A 8 -0.44 -24.48 -52.96
N VAL A 9 0.34 -23.59 -52.34
CA VAL A 9 0.71 -23.63 -50.92
C VAL A 9 -0.50 -23.24 -50.08
N ALA A 10 -0.68 -23.93 -48.95
CA ALA A 10 -1.83 -23.81 -48.05
C ALA A 10 -2.05 -22.36 -47.54
N PRO A 11 -3.31 -21.92 -47.39
CA PRO A 11 -3.62 -20.68 -46.66
C PRO A 11 -3.18 -20.81 -45.19
N ILE A 12 -2.76 -19.69 -44.60
CA ILE A 12 -2.27 -19.58 -43.21
C ILE A 12 -3.33 -20.01 -42.16
N TYR A 13 -4.58 -20.20 -42.60
CA TYR A 13 -5.66 -20.79 -41.81
C TYR A 13 -6.18 -22.06 -42.51
N ASP A 14 -5.88 -23.24 -41.97
CA ASP A 14 -6.38 -24.53 -42.46
C ASP A 14 -7.84 -24.75 -42.02
N PHE A 15 -8.76 -24.82 -43.00
CA PHE A 15 -10.22 -24.80 -42.79
C PHE A 15 -10.92 -26.16 -42.99
N ASP A 16 -10.22 -27.23 -43.39
CA ASP A 16 -10.88 -28.46 -43.89
C ASP A 16 -11.16 -29.56 -42.84
N ARG A 17 -11.10 -29.27 -41.54
CA ARG A 17 -11.30 -30.28 -40.47
C ARG A 17 -12.67 -30.30 -39.77
N VAL A 18 -13.72 -29.66 -40.29
CA VAL A 18 -15.04 -29.53 -39.58
C VAL A 18 -16.22 -30.15 -40.33
N LYS A 19 -16.01 -31.22 -41.12
CA LYS A 19 -17.10 -32.04 -41.68
C LYS A 19 -16.98 -33.52 -41.28
N ALA A 20 -17.17 -33.81 -40.00
CA ALA A 20 -17.72 -35.09 -39.52
C ALA A 20 -18.03 -34.95 -38.03
N GLY A 21 -19.26 -35.27 -37.64
CA GLY A 21 -19.66 -35.27 -36.24
C GLY A 21 -18.93 -36.34 -35.43
N ARG A 22 -18.65 -35.99 -34.16
CA ARG A 22 -18.22 -36.82 -33.03
C ARG A 22 -16.75 -37.26 -33.06
N ASP A 23 -15.95 -36.53 -32.29
CA ASP A 23 -15.30 -37.09 -31.10
C ASP A 23 -15.14 -36.00 -30.04
N LEU A 24 -16.08 -36.01 -29.08
CA LEU A 24 -15.87 -35.47 -27.74
C LEU A 24 -14.95 -36.47 -27.03
N SER A 25 -13.69 -36.10 -26.77
CA SER A 25 -12.88 -36.74 -25.74
C SER A 25 -12.70 -35.74 -24.59
N ILE A 26 -13.56 -35.90 -23.59
CA ILE A 26 -13.43 -35.26 -22.28
C ILE A 26 -12.30 -36.00 -21.56
N HIS A 27 -11.17 -35.33 -21.34
CA HIS A 27 -10.22 -35.78 -20.33
C HIS A 27 -10.61 -35.18 -18.98
N HIS A 28 -11.02 -36.08 -18.10
CA HIS A 28 -11.47 -35.86 -16.75
C HIS A 28 -10.27 -36.02 -15.80
N THR A 29 -9.79 -34.92 -15.22
CA THR A 29 -9.03 -34.92 -13.96
C THR A 29 -9.46 -33.68 -13.17
N ASP A 30 -10.40 -33.92 -12.26
CA ASP A 30 -10.87 -33.11 -11.13
C ASP A 30 -10.86 -31.58 -11.25
N ASN A 31 -11.97 -31.08 -11.82
CA ASN A 31 -12.72 -29.87 -11.48
C ASN A 31 -12.05 -28.48 -11.58
N ARG A 32 -11.96 -27.92 -12.81
CA ARG A 32 -12.61 -26.66 -13.24
C ARG A 32 -12.19 -26.28 -14.68
N TYR A 33 -13.17 -25.86 -15.49
CA TYR A 33 -12.97 -25.18 -16.78
C TYR A 33 -13.28 -23.68 -16.59
N GLU A 34 -12.33 -22.79 -16.88
CA GLU A 34 -12.50 -21.33 -16.87
C GLU A 34 -12.50 -20.78 -18.30
N ILE A 35 -13.45 -19.88 -18.60
CA ILE A 35 -13.46 -19.05 -19.81
C ILE A 35 -13.74 -17.61 -19.37
N GLY A 36 -12.72 -16.76 -19.25
CA GLY A 36 -12.86 -15.31 -19.20
C GLY A 36 -12.26 -14.71 -20.48
N VAL A 37 -13.03 -13.91 -21.21
CA VAL A 37 -12.60 -13.13 -22.39
C VAL A 37 -12.32 -11.71 -21.85
N VAL A 38 -11.08 -11.22 -21.74
CA VAL A 38 -10.22 -10.69 -22.83
C VAL A 38 -8.75 -11.13 -22.68
N SER A 39 -8.28 -11.79 -23.74
CA SER A 39 -6.93 -11.81 -24.33
C SER A 39 -5.69 -12.14 -23.49
N ASN A 40 -5.53 -13.43 -23.14
CA ASN A 40 -4.22 -14.11 -23.19
C ASN A 40 -4.25 -15.48 -23.90
N GLY A 41 -5.41 -15.98 -24.32
CA GLY A 41 -5.55 -17.29 -24.94
C GLY A 41 -5.05 -17.38 -26.40
N ALA A 42 -4.76 -16.26 -27.07
CA ALA A 42 -4.21 -16.30 -28.44
C ALA A 42 -2.78 -16.85 -28.47
N LEU A 43 -2.02 -16.54 -27.41
CA LEU A 43 -0.60 -16.92 -27.26
C LEU A 43 -0.40 -18.41 -26.92
N LEU A 44 -1.47 -19.15 -26.63
CA LEU A 44 -1.46 -20.59 -26.35
C LEU A 44 -1.93 -21.44 -27.53
N THR A 45 -2.72 -20.88 -28.45
CA THR A 45 -3.41 -21.64 -29.52
C THR A 45 -2.88 -21.38 -30.93
N GLY A 46 -2.00 -20.39 -31.11
CA GLY A 46 -1.50 -19.99 -32.43
C GLY A 46 -2.54 -19.32 -33.33
N ARG A 47 -3.68 -18.94 -32.75
CA ARG A 47 -4.80 -18.28 -33.44
C ARG A 47 -5.11 -16.97 -32.71
N SER A 48 -5.48 -15.93 -33.46
CA SER A 48 -5.94 -14.68 -32.84
C SER A 48 -7.30 -14.89 -32.19
N LEU A 49 -7.39 -14.55 -30.91
CA LEU A 49 -8.67 -14.56 -30.19
C LEU A 49 -9.58 -13.47 -30.74
N TYR A 50 -8.99 -12.31 -31.10
CA TYR A 50 -9.74 -11.23 -31.69
C TYR A 50 -10.35 -11.62 -33.04
N VAL A 51 -9.62 -12.32 -33.91
CA VAL A 51 -10.17 -12.81 -35.20
C VAL A 51 -11.27 -13.86 -34.97
N SER A 52 -11.12 -14.71 -33.94
CA SER A 52 -12.18 -15.67 -33.57
C SER A 52 -13.44 -14.95 -33.10
N GLN A 53 -13.27 -13.86 -32.36
CA GLN A 53 -14.35 -12.97 -31.94
C GLN A 53 -15.00 -12.24 -33.12
N VAL A 54 -14.21 -11.70 -34.07
CA VAL A 54 -14.76 -11.08 -35.28
C VAL A 54 -15.60 -12.09 -36.08
N ARG A 55 -15.14 -13.34 -36.19
CA ARG A 55 -15.88 -14.41 -36.88
C ARG A 55 -17.18 -14.79 -36.18
N GLU A 56 -17.19 -14.84 -34.85
CA GLU A 56 -18.34 -15.28 -34.06
C GLU A 56 -19.38 -14.18 -33.83
N PHE A 57 -18.94 -12.92 -33.75
CA PHE A 57 -19.78 -11.82 -33.29
C PHE A 57 -20.04 -10.72 -34.32
N LEU A 58 -19.18 -10.54 -35.33
CA LEU A 58 -19.26 -9.43 -36.29
C LEU A 58 -19.51 -9.88 -37.74
N ALA A 59 -18.97 -11.01 -38.15
CA ALA A 59 -19.11 -11.51 -39.52
C ALA A 59 -20.57 -11.92 -39.84
N PRO A 60 -21.05 -11.67 -41.07
CA PRO A 60 -22.38 -12.11 -41.48
C PRO A 60 -22.45 -13.63 -41.58
N VAL A 61 -23.29 -14.25 -40.74
CA VAL A 61 -23.45 -15.71 -40.61
C VAL A 61 -23.88 -16.38 -41.94
N ASP A 62 -24.67 -15.67 -42.75
CA ASP A 62 -25.19 -16.15 -44.04
C ASP A 62 -24.35 -15.70 -45.26
N GLY A 63 -23.14 -15.20 -45.03
CA GLY A 63 -22.25 -14.66 -46.05
C GLY A 63 -22.53 -13.22 -46.46
N LEU A 64 -21.56 -12.58 -47.13
CA LEU A 64 -21.71 -11.25 -47.73
C LEU A 64 -22.49 -11.37 -49.06
N ARG A 65 -23.54 -10.55 -49.24
CA ARG A 65 -24.43 -10.58 -50.42
C ARG A 65 -24.43 -9.25 -51.14
N ASP A 66 -24.43 -9.30 -52.48
CA ASP A 66 -24.55 -8.14 -53.38
C ASP A 66 -23.56 -6.98 -53.10
N ARG A 67 -22.31 -7.32 -52.77
CA ARG A 67 -21.23 -6.37 -52.42
C ARG A 67 -19.88 -6.68 -53.07
N GLN A 68 -19.92 -7.38 -54.20
CA GLN A 68 -18.68 -7.81 -54.86
C GLN A 68 -17.93 -6.62 -55.45
N ASP A 69 -18.64 -5.67 -56.07
CA ASP A 69 -18.03 -4.48 -56.66
C ASP A 69 -17.29 -3.64 -55.61
N GLU A 70 -17.89 -3.42 -54.44
CA GLU A 70 -17.24 -2.66 -53.36
C GLU A 70 -16.11 -3.44 -52.67
N LEU A 71 -16.19 -4.77 -52.64
CA LEU A 71 -15.09 -5.61 -52.18
C LEU A 71 -13.90 -5.55 -53.15
N ASP A 72 -14.18 -5.58 -54.46
CA ASP A 72 -13.18 -5.45 -55.52
C ASP A 72 -12.51 -4.06 -55.47
N ASP A 73 -13.27 -2.99 -55.21
CA ASP A 73 -12.73 -1.64 -55.01
C ASP A 73 -11.77 -1.57 -53.80
N VAL A 74 -12.11 -2.22 -52.68
CA VAL A 74 -11.22 -2.30 -51.50
C VAL A 74 -9.95 -3.08 -51.85
N VAL A 75 -10.07 -4.18 -52.59
CA VAL A 75 -8.93 -5.00 -53.03
C VAL A 75 -8.01 -4.21 -53.98
N ASP A 76 -8.57 -3.49 -54.94
CA ASP A 76 -7.82 -2.68 -55.89
C ASP A 76 -7.11 -1.51 -55.19
N PHE A 77 -7.75 -0.88 -54.20
CA PHE A 77 -7.10 0.08 -53.31
C PHE A 77 -5.89 -0.54 -52.59
N CYS A 78 -6.04 -1.74 -52.02
CA CYS A 78 -4.94 -2.42 -51.33
C CYS A 78 -3.74 -2.70 -52.25
N ARG A 79 -3.97 -2.91 -53.55
CA ARG A 79 -2.91 -3.10 -54.56
C ARG A 79 -2.24 -1.79 -55.00
N GLY A 80 -2.96 -0.67 -54.93
CA GLY A 80 -2.47 0.67 -55.30
C GLY A 80 -1.40 1.27 -54.36
N GLU A 81 -0.99 2.51 -54.66
CA GLU A 81 0.05 3.24 -53.91
C GLU A 81 -0.49 4.17 -52.81
N GLN A 82 -1.79 4.47 -52.80
CA GLN A 82 -2.39 5.38 -51.84
C GLN A 82 -2.39 4.77 -50.42
N PRO A 83 -1.93 5.49 -49.38
CA PRO A 83 -1.75 4.91 -48.05
C PRO A 83 -3.05 4.71 -47.25
N TYR A 84 -4.09 5.51 -47.53
CA TYR A 84 -5.36 5.52 -46.81
C TYR A 84 -6.56 5.46 -47.75
N MET A 85 -7.58 4.70 -47.34
CA MET A 85 -8.93 4.74 -47.90
C MET A 85 -9.91 5.05 -46.78
N TRP A 86 -10.80 6.01 -46.99
CA TRP A 86 -11.82 6.38 -46.01
C TRP A 86 -13.22 6.05 -46.52
N ILE A 87 -13.82 4.98 -46.00
CA ILE A 87 -15.19 4.58 -46.34
C ILE A 87 -16.19 5.34 -45.47
N ARG A 88 -17.14 6.04 -46.10
CA ARG A 88 -18.23 6.72 -45.38
C ARG A 88 -19.58 6.23 -45.84
N ALA A 89 -20.45 5.91 -44.88
CA ALA A 89 -21.79 5.42 -45.16
C ALA A 89 -22.76 5.69 -44.00
N GLU A 90 -24.06 5.66 -44.28
CA GLU A 90 -25.12 5.69 -43.26
C GLU A 90 -25.10 4.45 -42.33
N PRO A 91 -25.72 4.51 -41.13
CA PRO A 91 -25.97 3.33 -40.29
C PRO A 91 -26.66 2.22 -41.09
N TRP A 92 -26.33 0.96 -40.81
CA TRP A 92 -26.88 -0.22 -41.50
C TRP A 92 -26.58 -0.31 -43.02
N ALA A 93 -25.67 0.51 -43.57
CA ALA A 93 -25.21 0.35 -44.96
C ALA A 93 -24.43 -0.96 -45.23
N GLY A 94 -24.04 -1.69 -44.16
CA GLY A 94 -23.29 -2.93 -44.24
C GLY A 94 -21.77 -2.76 -44.17
N LYS A 95 -21.27 -1.61 -43.68
CA LYS A 95 -19.83 -1.32 -43.52
C LYS A 95 -19.09 -2.40 -42.74
N SER A 96 -19.53 -2.68 -41.51
CA SER A 96 -18.93 -3.70 -40.64
C SER A 96 -19.02 -5.09 -41.24
N ALA A 97 -20.09 -5.40 -41.98
CA ALA A 97 -20.23 -6.68 -42.67
C ALA A 97 -19.23 -6.82 -43.85
N LEU A 98 -19.08 -5.78 -44.68
CA LEU A 98 -18.10 -5.74 -45.77
C LEU A 98 -16.66 -5.84 -45.23
N LEU A 99 -16.33 -5.05 -44.22
CA LEU A 99 -14.98 -4.96 -43.67
C LEU A 99 -14.59 -6.18 -42.83
N SER A 100 -15.52 -6.75 -42.05
CA SER A 100 -15.26 -8.01 -41.33
C SER A 100 -15.13 -9.18 -42.29
N TRP A 101 -15.93 -9.21 -43.37
CA TRP A 101 -15.80 -10.20 -44.43
C TRP A 101 -14.46 -10.11 -45.14
N PHE A 102 -14.05 -8.91 -45.58
CA PHE A 102 -12.73 -8.67 -46.17
C PHE A 102 -11.59 -9.08 -45.24
N THR A 103 -11.69 -8.75 -43.94
CA THR A 103 -10.67 -9.10 -42.94
C THR A 103 -10.56 -10.63 -42.76
N LEU A 104 -11.68 -11.36 -42.81
CA LEU A 104 -11.69 -12.81 -42.63
C LEU A 104 -11.35 -13.58 -43.92
N PHE A 105 -11.64 -13.00 -45.08
CA PHE A 105 -11.48 -13.63 -46.39
C PHE A 105 -10.75 -12.72 -47.40
N PRO A 106 -9.51 -12.28 -47.10
CA PRO A 106 -8.74 -11.47 -48.05
C PRO A 106 -8.22 -12.32 -49.23
N PRO A 107 -7.96 -11.72 -50.40
CA PRO A 107 -7.23 -12.38 -51.49
C PRO A 107 -5.85 -12.90 -51.05
N ALA A 108 -5.32 -13.93 -51.73
CA ALA A 108 -4.07 -14.59 -51.33
C ALA A 108 -2.82 -13.68 -51.35
N ASP A 109 -2.86 -12.59 -52.12
CA ASP A 109 -1.83 -11.55 -52.18
C ASP A 109 -1.97 -10.46 -51.09
N ILE A 110 -2.97 -10.58 -50.21
CA ILE A 110 -3.30 -9.61 -49.16
C ILE A 110 -3.41 -10.30 -47.80
N THR A 111 -2.80 -9.69 -46.79
CA THR A 111 -2.96 -10.05 -45.38
C THR A 111 -3.70 -8.92 -44.68
N ALA A 112 -4.92 -9.20 -44.21
CA ALA A 112 -5.76 -8.23 -43.52
C ALA A 112 -5.76 -8.47 -42.00
N ILE A 113 -5.62 -7.38 -41.25
CA ILE A 113 -5.86 -7.31 -39.80
C ILE A 113 -6.89 -6.22 -39.54
N GLY A 114 -7.73 -6.40 -38.53
CA GLY A 114 -8.88 -5.50 -38.31
C GLY A 114 -9.09 -5.09 -36.86
N PHE A 115 -9.70 -3.94 -36.65
CA PHE A 115 -10.33 -3.54 -35.41
C PHE A 115 -11.70 -2.93 -35.70
N PHE A 116 -12.71 -3.38 -34.96
CA PHE A 116 -14.10 -2.97 -35.11
C PHE A 116 -14.55 -2.36 -33.78
N ILE A 117 -14.79 -1.06 -33.79
CA ILE A 117 -15.24 -0.29 -32.63
C ILE A 117 -16.74 -0.57 -32.42
N THR A 118 -17.14 -0.94 -31.20
CA THR A 118 -18.55 -1.27 -30.86
C THR A 118 -18.78 -1.26 -29.34
N ASP A 119 -19.87 -0.64 -28.85
CA ASP A 119 -20.18 -0.63 -27.39
C ASP A 119 -20.72 -1.98 -26.86
N ARG A 120 -20.99 -2.94 -27.76
CA ARG A 120 -21.59 -4.26 -27.43
C ARG A 120 -20.69 -5.20 -26.63
N LEU A 121 -19.40 -4.92 -26.61
CA LEU A 121 -18.40 -5.67 -25.87
C LEU A 121 -17.77 -4.64 -24.93
N ALA A 122 -18.18 -4.68 -23.66
CA ALA A 122 -17.59 -3.84 -22.62
C ALA A 122 -16.06 -3.89 -22.77
N ASP A 123 -15.43 -2.73 -22.81
CA ASP A 123 -13.98 -2.53 -23.02
C ASP A 123 -13.48 -2.66 -24.48
N GLN A 124 -14.29 -2.43 -25.53
CA GLN A 124 -13.87 -2.41 -26.95
C GLN A 124 -14.22 -1.13 -27.75
N ASN A 125 -14.21 0.02 -27.09
CA ASN A 125 -14.55 1.32 -27.69
C ASN A 125 -13.51 2.42 -27.39
N ASP A 126 -12.31 2.03 -26.92
CA ASP A 126 -11.22 2.93 -26.55
C ASP A 126 -9.89 2.56 -27.23
N HIS A 127 -8.89 3.42 -27.05
CA HIS A 127 -7.58 3.22 -27.66
C HIS A 127 -6.79 2.03 -27.09
N ASN A 128 -7.05 1.63 -25.84
CA ASN A 128 -6.39 0.48 -25.21
C ASN A 128 -6.84 -0.83 -25.86
N ALA A 129 -8.13 -0.95 -26.13
CA ALA A 129 -8.72 -2.08 -26.84
C ALA A 129 -8.21 -2.17 -28.28
N PHE A 130 -8.13 -1.04 -28.99
CA PHE A 130 -7.55 -0.97 -30.33
C PHE A 130 -6.12 -1.53 -30.34
N THR A 131 -5.28 -1.05 -29.41
CA THR A 131 -3.90 -1.50 -29.31
C THR A 131 -3.78 -2.97 -28.95
N ALA A 132 -4.58 -3.46 -28.01
CA ALA A 132 -4.58 -4.87 -27.64
C ALA A 132 -5.00 -5.78 -28.80
N ALA A 133 -6.06 -5.44 -29.54
CA ALA A 133 -6.58 -6.23 -30.65
C ALA A 133 -5.63 -6.29 -31.86
N VAL A 134 -4.98 -5.17 -32.19
CA VAL A 134 -3.98 -5.13 -33.26
C VAL A 134 -2.74 -5.94 -32.87
N LEU A 135 -2.28 -5.81 -31.62
CA LEU A 135 -1.15 -6.61 -31.11
C LEU A 135 -1.46 -8.12 -31.05
N ASP A 136 -2.69 -8.52 -30.74
CA ASP A 136 -3.15 -9.92 -30.79
C ASP A 136 -3.00 -10.55 -32.18
N GLN A 137 -3.36 -9.79 -33.22
CA GLN A 137 -3.24 -10.24 -34.61
C GLN A 137 -1.79 -10.19 -35.11
N LEU A 138 -1.02 -9.17 -34.73
CA LEU A 138 0.40 -9.09 -35.05
C LEU A 138 1.21 -10.20 -34.38
N ALA A 139 0.80 -10.67 -33.20
CA ALA A 139 1.38 -11.85 -32.55
C ALA A 139 1.21 -13.12 -33.41
N VAL A 140 0.15 -13.21 -34.21
CA VAL A 140 -0.02 -14.34 -35.17
C VAL A 140 0.91 -14.18 -36.37
N LEU A 141 1.01 -12.96 -36.93
CA LEU A 141 1.85 -12.66 -38.11
C LEU A 141 3.36 -12.65 -37.80
N LEU A 142 3.72 -12.35 -36.55
CA LEU A 142 5.09 -12.27 -36.05
C LEU A 142 5.24 -13.21 -34.83
N PRO A 143 5.28 -14.54 -35.03
CA PRO A 143 5.37 -15.50 -33.93
C PRO A 143 6.60 -15.31 -33.04
N ASP A 144 7.70 -14.78 -33.60
CA ASP A 144 8.94 -14.43 -32.92
C ASP A 144 8.81 -13.18 -32.02
N GLN A 145 7.87 -12.29 -32.32
CA GLN A 145 7.61 -11.08 -31.53
C GLN A 145 6.52 -11.28 -30.46
N ARG A 146 5.95 -12.50 -30.33
CA ARG A 146 4.93 -12.83 -29.34
C ARG A 146 5.36 -12.51 -27.91
N SER A 147 6.63 -12.79 -27.58
CA SER A 147 7.20 -12.51 -26.26
C SER A 147 7.31 -11.00 -26.00
N LEU A 148 7.72 -10.22 -27.00
CA LEU A 148 7.80 -8.75 -26.92
C LEU A 148 6.40 -8.13 -26.72
N ILE A 149 5.41 -8.62 -27.46
CA ILE A 149 4.00 -8.18 -27.36
C ILE A 149 3.42 -8.50 -25.97
N ALA A 150 3.78 -9.65 -25.39
CA ALA A 150 3.34 -10.08 -24.07
C ALA A 150 4.03 -9.30 -22.92
N ALA A 151 5.29 -8.88 -23.11
CA ALA A 151 6.09 -8.18 -22.10
C ALA A 151 5.84 -6.66 -22.06
N ALA A 152 5.41 -6.04 -23.15
CA ALA A 152 5.27 -4.59 -23.21
C ALA A 152 4.07 -4.06 -22.43
N THR A 153 4.32 -3.33 -21.33
CA THR A 153 3.27 -2.68 -20.51
C THR A 153 3.23 -1.16 -20.65
N ILE A 154 4.34 -0.54 -21.08
CA ILE A 154 4.49 0.91 -21.29
C ILE A 154 4.65 1.18 -22.79
N ASN A 155 4.07 2.27 -23.29
CA ASN A 155 4.14 2.70 -24.70
C ASN A 155 3.68 1.62 -25.72
N ARG A 156 2.64 0.86 -25.36
CA ARG A 156 2.06 -0.19 -26.21
C ARG A 156 1.60 0.34 -27.57
N ASP A 157 1.16 1.60 -27.64
CA ASP A 157 0.78 2.28 -28.88
C ASP A 157 2.00 2.47 -29.81
N GLY A 158 3.15 2.83 -29.24
CA GLY A 158 4.43 2.90 -29.96
C GLY A 158 4.86 1.53 -30.48
N LEU A 159 4.81 0.50 -29.63
CA LEU A 159 5.15 -0.87 -30.02
C LEU A 159 4.25 -1.38 -31.16
N ARG A 160 2.94 -1.14 -31.07
CA ARG A 160 1.99 -1.49 -32.13
C ARG A 160 2.40 -0.89 -33.47
N ASN A 161 2.78 0.38 -33.50
CA ASN A 161 3.20 1.06 -34.73
C ASN A 161 4.52 0.50 -35.30
N GLU A 162 5.49 0.16 -34.44
CA GLU A 162 6.73 -0.49 -34.88
C GLU A 162 6.47 -1.89 -35.44
N LEU A 163 5.63 -2.69 -34.77
CA LEU A 163 5.30 -4.04 -35.21
C LEU A 163 4.42 -4.06 -36.47
N LEU A 164 3.55 -3.07 -36.66
CA LEU A 164 2.84 -2.86 -37.93
C LEU A 164 3.84 -2.63 -39.08
N THR A 165 4.87 -1.83 -38.84
CA THR A 165 5.93 -1.55 -39.82
C THR A 165 6.74 -2.81 -40.13
N LEU A 166 7.10 -3.58 -39.11
CA LEU A 166 7.85 -4.83 -39.26
C LEU A 166 7.03 -5.90 -40.01
N ALA A 167 5.75 -6.07 -39.64
CA ALA A 167 4.85 -6.98 -40.33
C ALA A 167 4.66 -6.60 -41.79
N ALA A 168 4.52 -5.30 -42.10
CA ALA A 168 4.39 -4.84 -43.48
C ALA A 168 5.62 -5.23 -44.33
N ARG A 169 6.84 -5.09 -43.78
CA ARG A 169 8.07 -5.49 -44.48
C ARG A 169 8.16 -7.00 -44.70
N ARG A 170 7.84 -7.81 -43.69
CA ARG A 170 7.86 -9.27 -43.83
C ARG A 170 6.82 -9.80 -44.81
N GLU A 171 5.64 -9.20 -44.81
CA GLU A 171 4.63 -9.52 -45.81
C GLU A 171 5.09 -9.12 -47.22
N ALA A 172 5.83 -8.02 -47.36
CA ALA A 172 6.43 -7.62 -48.65
C ALA A 172 7.44 -8.67 -49.15
N GLU A 173 8.30 -9.18 -48.26
CA GLU A 173 9.25 -10.27 -48.56
C GLU A 173 8.53 -11.56 -48.99
N ALA A 174 7.33 -11.81 -48.43
CA ALA A 174 6.48 -12.92 -48.79
C ALA A 174 5.59 -12.65 -50.03
N GLY A 175 5.75 -11.49 -50.70
CA GLY A 175 4.99 -11.11 -51.88
C GLY A 175 3.53 -10.73 -51.60
N ARG A 176 3.19 -10.37 -50.36
CA ARG A 176 1.84 -10.00 -49.91
C ARG A 176 1.80 -8.55 -49.39
N ARG A 177 0.61 -7.94 -49.44
CA ARG A 177 0.36 -6.59 -48.88
C ARG A 177 -0.27 -6.69 -47.50
N LEU A 178 0.22 -5.93 -46.51
CA LEU A 178 -0.43 -5.82 -45.20
C LEU A 178 -1.48 -4.69 -45.20
N VAL A 179 -2.68 -5.00 -44.71
CA VAL A 179 -3.80 -4.06 -44.63
C VAL A 179 -4.34 -3.99 -43.20
N LEU A 180 -4.41 -2.78 -42.64
CA LEU A 180 -5.08 -2.50 -41.36
C LEU A 180 -6.47 -1.92 -41.63
N VAL A 181 -7.49 -2.61 -41.14
CA VAL A 181 -8.90 -2.19 -41.24
C VAL A 181 -9.35 -1.64 -39.88
N VAL A 182 -9.91 -0.43 -39.85
CA VAL A 182 -10.51 0.16 -38.64
C VAL A 182 -11.92 0.62 -38.93
N ASP A 183 -12.92 -0.09 -38.41
CA ASP A 183 -14.34 0.21 -38.60
C ASP A 183 -14.93 0.90 -37.37
N GLY A 184 -15.75 1.93 -37.59
CA GLY A 184 -16.47 2.65 -36.54
C GLY A 184 -15.68 3.77 -35.87
N LEU A 185 -14.81 4.49 -36.59
CA LEU A 185 -13.99 5.57 -35.99
C LEU A 185 -14.80 6.69 -35.32
N ASP A 186 -16.07 6.87 -35.70
CA ASP A 186 -16.99 7.81 -35.06
C ASP A 186 -17.59 7.32 -33.73
N GLU A 187 -17.42 6.04 -33.40
CA GLU A 187 -17.91 5.39 -32.17
C GLU A 187 -16.79 5.33 -31.10
N ASP A 188 -15.64 5.92 -31.37
CA ASP A 188 -14.52 6.01 -30.43
C ASP A 188 -14.85 6.95 -29.26
N THR A 189 -14.74 6.42 -28.04
CA THR A 189 -14.93 7.18 -26.79
C THR A 189 -13.61 7.40 -26.04
N GLY A 190 -12.49 6.91 -26.59
CA GLY A 190 -11.17 6.95 -25.98
C GLY A 190 -10.53 8.33 -25.96
N THR A 191 -9.68 8.57 -24.96
CA THR A 191 -8.80 9.75 -24.88
C THR A 191 -7.35 9.29 -24.64
N PRO A 192 -6.44 9.40 -25.63
CA PRO A 192 -6.60 10.08 -26.92
C PRO A 192 -7.43 9.27 -27.94
N PRO A 193 -8.09 9.94 -28.92
CA PRO A 193 -8.87 9.26 -29.94
C PRO A 193 -8.01 8.35 -30.82
N ILE A 194 -8.51 7.18 -31.23
CA ILE A 194 -7.86 6.18 -32.09
C ILE A 194 -7.36 6.81 -33.40
N VAL A 195 -8.09 7.76 -33.98
CA VAL A 195 -7.67 8.46 -35.21
C VAL A 195 -6.31 9.16 -35.05
N THR A 196 -5.94 9.56 -33.83
CA THR A 196 -4.64 10.19 -33.55
C THR A 196 -3.49 9.18 -33.47
N LEU A 197 -3.82 7.89 -33.34
CA LEU A 197 -2.87 6.79 -33.19
C LEU A 197 -2.56 6.09 -34.51
N LEU A 198 -3.32 6.38 -35.57
CA LEU A 198 -3.08 5.81 -36.90
C LEU A 198 -1.76 6.33 -37.51
N PRO A 199 -1.05 5.52 -38.33
CA PRO A 199 0.25 5.91 -38.86
C PRO A 199 0.21 7.17 -39.75
N THR A 200 0.86 8.25 -39.33
CA THR A 200 1.00 9.47 -40.16
C THR A 200 1.95 9.27 -41.35
N ARG A 201 2.86 8.29 -41.27
CA ARG A 201 3.79 7.88 -42.32
C ARG A 201 3.84 6.35 -42.41
N PRO A 202 2.82 5.70 -42.98
CA PRO A 202 2.80 4.24 -43.08
C PRO A 202 3.94 3.74 -43.97
N GLU A 203 4.43 2.55 -43.67
CA GLU A 203 5.41 1.84 -44.49
C GLU A 203 4.85 1.60 -45.92
N PRO A 204 5.63 1.70 -47.00
CA PRO A 204 5.15 1.54 -48.38
C PRO A 204 4.28 0.30 -48.66
N ASN A 205 4.46 -0.80 -47.93
CA ASN A 205 3.70 -2.04 -48.04
C ASN A 205 2.51 -2.14 -47.06
N LEU A 206 2.26 -1.11 -46.24
CA LEU A 206 1.10 -1.01 -45.35
C LEU A 206 0.00 -0.13 -45.98
N ARG A 207 -1.24 -0.62 -45.98
CA ARG A 207 -2.44 0.14 -46.35
C ARG A 207 -3.41 0.22 -45.18
N VAL A 208 -4.08 1.36 -45.02
CA VAL A 208 -5.04 1.55 -43.93
C VAL A 208 -6.42 1.87 -44.51
N VAL A 209 -7.41 1.05 -44.19
CA VAL A 209 -8.81 1.25 -44.57
C VAL A 209 -9.57 1.65 -43.31
N VAL A 210 -10.15 2.85 -43.30
CA VAL A 210 -10.94 3.34 -42.17
C VAL A 210 -12.38 3.54 -42.57
N ALA A 211 -13.32 3.27 -41.66
CA ALA A 211 -14.74 3.50 -41.89
C ALA A 211 -15.38 4.33 -40.78
N SER A 212 -16.26 5.26 -41.20
CA SER A 212 -17.06 6.07 -40.28
C SER A 212 -18.44 6.45 -40.86
N ARG A 213 -19.31 7.00 -40.02
CA ARG A 213 -20.62 7.54 -40.43
C ARG A 213 -20.51 8.95 -41.05
N HIS A 214 -21.61 9.44 -41.66
CA HIS A 214 -21.67 10.78 -42.23
C HIS A 214 -21.71 11.92 -41.17
N GLY A 215 -21.95 11.60 -39.90
CA GLY A 215 -22.23 12.54 -38.81
C GLY A 215 -21.03 13.33 -38.23
N PRO A 216 -20.35 12.85 -37.18
CA PRO A 216 -19.43 13.69 -36.41
C PRO A 216 -18.12 13.99 -37.14
N ALA A 217 -17.60 15.21 -36.95
CA ALA A 217 -16.27 15.58 -37.41
C ALA A 217 -15.22 14.84 -36.58
N LEU A 218 -14.44 13.97 -37.23
CA LEU A 218 -13.36 13.25 -36.57
C LEU A 218 -12.22 14.24 -36.20
N PRO A 219 -11.63 14.14 -35.00
CA PRO A 219 -10.55 15.01 -34.55
C PRO A 219 -9.20 14.61 -35.21
N ILE A 220 -9.12 14.76 -36.54
CA ILE A 220 -7.94 14.36 -37.33
C ILE A 220 -6.79 15.36 -37.11
N PRO A 221 -5.59 14.92 -36.70
CA PRO A 221 -4.44 15.81 -36.51
C PRO A 221 -4.03 16.57 -37.78
N HIS A 222 -3.55 17.81 -37.61
CA HIS A 222 -3.03 18.62 -38.73
C HIS A 222 -1.88 17.90 -39.44
N GLY A 223 -1.96 17.79 -40.78
CA GLY A 223 -0.96 17.13 -41.62
C GLY A 223 -1.08 15.61 -41.73
N HIS A 224 -2.13 14.98 -41.15
CA HIS A 224 -2.38 13.55 -41.30
C HIS A 224 -2.82 13.20 -42.75
N PRO A 225 -2.35 12.10 -43.37
CA PRO A 225 -2.70 11.72 -44.75
C PRO A 225 -4.20 11.56 -45.00
N LEU A 226 -4.93 11.11 -43.98
CA LEU A 226 -6.40 10.98 -44.01
C LEU A 226 -7.12 12.30 -44.35
N THR A 227 -6.55 13.45 -43.99
CA THR A 227 -7.14 14.78 -44.30
C THR A 227 -7.15 15.09 -45.79
N ALA A 228 -6.23 14.51 -46.56
CA ALA A 228 -6.14 14.67 -48.02
C ALA A 228 -6.84 13.52 -48.79
N THR A 229 -7.44 12.55 -48.08
CA THR A 229 -8.09 11.38 -48.67
C THR A 229 -9.55 11.70 -48.98
N GLU A 230 -9.97 11.58 -50.23
CA GLU A 230 -11.39 11.72 -50.59
C GLU A 230 -12.19 10.53 -50.04
N PRO A 231 -13.32 10.77 -49.33
CA PRO A 231 -14.11 9.67 -48.80
C PRO A 231 -14.77 8.83 -49.89
N TYR A 232 -14.58 7.52 -49.84
CA TYR A 232 -15.29 6.54 -50.66
C TYR A 232 -16.72 6.36 -50.13
N PRO A 233 -17.76 6.73 -50.89
CA PRO A 233 -19.15 6.58 -50.46
C PRO A 233 -19.60 5.12 -50.62
N LEU A 234 -20.06 4.48 -49.54
CA LEU A 234 -20.68 3.16 -49.62
C LEU A 234 -22.20 3.31 -49.72
N THR A 235 -22.80 2.77 -50.78
CA THR A 235 -24.26 2.72 -50.94
C THR A 235 -24.90 1.85 -49.85
N SER A 236 -26.18 2.05 -49.48
CA SER A 236 -26.84 1.23 -48.45
C SER A 236 -27.28 -0.14 -48.97
N SER A 237 -27.12 -1.21 -48.17
CA SER A 237 -27.44 -2.59 -48.59
C SER A 237 -28.95 -2.85 -48.42
N PRO A 238 -29.67 -3.32 -49.46
CA PRO A 238 -31.07 -3.70 -49.34
C PRO A 238 -31.31 -4.80 -48.29
N PHE A 239 -30.35 -5.71 -48.12
CA PHE A 239 -30.44 -6.82 -47.16
C PHE A 239 -30.26 -6.38 -45.71
N ALA A 240 -29.30 -5.49 -45.44
CA ALA A 240 -29.09 -4.95 -44.10
C ALA A 240 -30.26 -4.07 -43.64
N ALA A 241 -30.87 -3.32 -44.56
CA ALA A 241 -32.10 -2.56 -44.30
C ALA A 241 -33.29 -3.48 -43.96
N ASP A 242 -33.43 -4.64 -44.60
CA ASP A 242 -34.48 -5.62 -44.31
C ASP A 242 -34.28 -6.31 -42.95
N VAL A 243 -33.05 -6.65 -42.58
CA VAL A 243 -32.73 -7.20 -41.24
C VAL A 243 -32.99 -6.18 -40.14
N GLN A 244 -32.59 -4.91 -40.35
CA GLN A 244 -32.91 -3.82 -39.43
C GLN A 244 -34.43 -3.66 -39.28
N ALA A 245 -35.15 -3.56 -40.39
CA ALA A 245 -36.60 -3.36 -40.38
C ALA A 245 -37.32 -4.50 -39.65
N LYS A 246 -36.86 -5.75 -39.82
CA LYS A 246 -37.41 -6.92 -39.13
C LYS A 246 -37.09 -6.96 -37.64
N ALA A 247 -35.85 -6.67 -37.23
CA ALA A 247 -35.47 -6.62 -35.81
C ALA A 247 -36.16 -5.45 -35.08
N VAL A 248 -36.30 -4.29 -35.73
CA VAL A 248 -37.09 -3.17 -35.21
C VAL A 248 -38.57 -3.53 -35.15
N ALA A 249 -39.13 -4.24 -36.14
CA ALA A 249 -40.51 -4.70 -36.11
C ALA A 249 -40.77 -5.74 -35.00
N GLU A 250 -39.82 -6.63 -34.70
CA GLU A 250 -39.88 -7.57 -33.57
C GLU A 250 -39.85 -6.83 -32.23
N LEU A 251 -38.99 -5.83 -32.10
CA LEU A 251 -38.93 -4.95 -30.93
C LEU A 251 -40.22 -4.13 -30.78
N ASP A 252 -40.74 -3.57 -31.87
CA ASP A 252 -42.03 -2.86 -31.89
C ASP A 252 -43.20 -3.81 -31.58
N ALA A 253 -43.11 -5.11 -31.92
CA ALA A 253 -44.10 -6.12 -31.56
C ALA A 253 -44.05 -6.48 -30.07
N LEU A 254 -42.87 -6.48 -29.44
CA LEU A 254 -42.74 -6.60 -27.97
C LEU A 254 -43.31 -5.37 -27.26
N LEU A 255 -43.08 -4.18 -27.83
CA LEU A 255 -43.62 -2.93 -27.32
C LEU A 255 -45.13 -2.81 -27.50
N GLY A 256 -45.68 -3.35 -28.59
CA GLY A 256 -47.12 -3.39 -28.86
C GLY A 256 -47.85 -4.57 -28.20
N GLY A 257 -47.12 -5.48 -27.57
CA GLY A 257 -47.64 -6.67 -26.91
C GLY A 257 -48.25 -6.42 -25.52
N PRO A 258 -48.69 -7.49 -24.83
CA PRO A 258 -49.12 -7.44 -23.43
C PRO A 258 -48.10 -6.77 -22.52
N ASP A 259 -48.56 -6.20 -21.41
CA ASP A 259 -47.71 -5.48 -20.43
C ASP A 259 -46.49 -6.29 -19.98
N GLN A 260 -46.64 -7.61 -19.87
CA GLN A 260 -45.57 -8.54 -19.52
C GLN A 260 -44.38 -8.52 -20.52
N HIS A 261 -44.63 -8.34 -21.82
CA HIS A 261 -43.57 -8.28 -22.83
C HIS A 261 -42.79 -6.97 -22.74
N ARG A 262 -43.51 -5.86 -22.53
CA ARG A 262 -42.94 -4.53 -22.31
C ARG A 262 -42.11 -4.49 -21.03
N ASP A 263 -42.59 -5.11 -19.97
CA ASP A 263 -41.90 -5.18 -18.69
C ASP A 263 -40.59 -5.96 -18.79
N LEU A 264 -40.58 -7.12 -19.47
CA LEU A 264 -39.36 -7.89 -19.73
C LEU A 264 -38.35 -7.10 -20.56
N LEU A 265 -38.78 -6.49 -21.66
CA LEU A 265 -37.91 -5.65 -22.50
C LEU A 265 -37.35 -4.47 -21.71
N THR A 266 -38.17 -3.84 -20.85
CA THR A 266 -37.75 -2.75 -19.98
C THR A 266 -36.66 -3.20 -19.00
N LEU A 267 -36.81 -4.34 -18.34
CA LEU A 267 -35.82 -4.87 -17.39
C LEU A 267 -34.51 -5.26 -18.07
N ILE A 268 -34.57 -5.95 -19.21
CA ILE A 268 -33.39 -6.36 -19.98
C ILE A 268 -32.62 -5.13 -20.49
N THR A 269 -33.35 -4.13 -21.00
CA THR A 269 -32.77 -2.88 -21.52
C THR A 269 -32.13 -2.07 -20.40
N ALA A 270 -32.81 -1.91 -19.25
CA ALA A 270 -32.30 -1.17 -18.11
C ALA A 270 -31.09 -1.83 -17.42
N ALA A 271 -31.11 -3.16 -17.27
CA ALA A 271 -29.99 -3.89 -16.67
C ALA A 271 -28.83 -4.14 -17.65
N ASN A 272 -29.05 -3.89 -18.95
CA ASN A 272 -28.19 -4.35 -20.04
C ASN A 272 -27.80 -5.84 -19.90
N GLY A 273 -28.80 -6.65 -19.55
CA GLY A 273 -28.67 -8.11 -19.46
C GLY A 273 -28.98 -8.74 -18.10
N LEU A 274 -29.89 -9.71 -18.09
CA LEU A 274 -30.31 -10.48 -16.91
C LEU A 274 -30.42 -11.97 -17.23
N THR A 275 -30.25 -12.84 -16.22
CA THR A 275 -30.50 -14.29 -16.38
C THR A 275 -31.99 -14.62 -16.29
N ALA A 276 -32.40 -15.85 -16.66
CA ALA A 276 -33.80 -16.26 -16.55
C ALA A 276 -34.29 -16.24 -15.08
N SER A 277 -33.44 -16.64 -14.14
CA SER A 277 -33.72 -16.63 -12.69
C SER A 277 -33.86 -15.21 -12.16
N GLU A 278 -32.97 -14.30 -12.58
CA GLU A 278 -33.03 -12.88 -12.20
C GLU A 278 -34.30 -12.23 -12.77
N LEU A 279 -34.68 -12.55 -14.02
CA LEU A 279 -35.93 -12.09 -14.64
C LEU A 279 -37.17 -12.67 -13.95
N THR A 280 -37.13 -13.95 -13.54
CA THR A 280 -38.22 -14.61 -12.79
C THR A 280 -38.50 -13.85 -11.50
N GLU A 281 -37.45 -13.49 -10.77
CA GLU A 281 -37.56 -12.77 -9.50
C GLU A 281 -38.04 -11.32 -9.69
N LEU A 282 -37.51 -10.60 -10.68
CA LEU A 282 -37.85 -9.20 -10.94
C LEU A 282 -39.24 -9.00 -11.59
N SER A 283 -39.67 -9.95 -12.42
CA SER A 283 -40.95 -9.89 -13.16
C SER A 283 -42.08 -10.64 -12.48
N GLY A 284 -41.79 -11.64 -11.64
CA GLY A 284 -42.77 -12.57 -11.07
C GLY A 284 -43.33 -13.59 -12.08
N MET A 285 -42.80 -13.63 -13.31
CA MET A 285 -43.22 -14.57 -14.36
C MET A 285 -42.60 -15.94 -14.16
N ALA A 286 -43.30 -17.00 -14.55
CA ALA A 286 -42.74 -18.35 -14.44
C ALA A 286 -41.63 -18.57 -15.49
N PRO A 287 -40.60 -19.40 -15.20
CA PRO A 287 -39.48 -19.63 -16.12
C PRO A 287 -39.88 -20.05 -17.54
N TYR A 288 -40.94 -20.85 -17.69
CA TYR A 288 -41.44 -21.28 -19.01
C TYR A 288 -42.08 -20.14 -19.81
N GLU A 289 -42.63 -19.12 -19.15
CA GLU A 289 -43.22 -17.94 -19.79
C GLU A 289 -42.10 -17.03 -20.33
N ILE A 290 -41.05 -16.84 -19.54
CA ILE A 290 -39.86 -16.07 -19.95
C ILE A 290 -39.16 -16.77 -21.13
N ASP A 291 -38.89 -18.07 -21.02
CA ASP A 291 -38.27 -18.85 -22.10
C ASP A 291 -39.14 -18.91 -23.37
N GLY A 292 -40.47 -19.01 -23.21
CA GLY A 292 -41.42 -19.01 -24.33
C GLY A 292 -41.44 -17.69 -25.08
N LEU A 293 -41.46 -16.56 -24.37
CA LEU A 293 -41.49 -15.22 -24.94
C LEU A 293 -40.16 -14.83 -25.58
N LEU A 294 -39.05 -15.12 -24.91
CA LEU A 294 -37.74 -14.87 -25.46
C LEU A 294 -37.51 -15.77 -26.68
N ARG A 295 -37.76 -17.09 -26.64
CA ARG A 295 -37.56 -17.94 -27.85
C ARG A 295 -38.50 -17.63 -29.02
N ALA A 296 -39.75 -17.21 -28.77
CA ALA A 296 -40.70 -16.91 -29.85
C ALA A 296 -40.32 -15.65 -30.65
N VAL A 297 -39.55 -14.72 -30.04
CA VAL A 297 -39.14 -13.44 -30.63
C VAL A 297 -37.61 -13.36 -30.89
N ALA A 298 -36.80 -14.21 -30.26
CA ALA A 298 -35.33 -14.04 -30.17
C ALA A 298 -34.47 -14.70 -31.27
N GLY A 299 -34.93 -14.77 -32.51
CA GLY A 299 -33.99 -15.11 -33.59
C GLY A 299 -32.97 -13.99 -33.83
N ARG A 300 -33.44 -12.73 -33.77
CA ARG A 300 -32.74 -11.57 -34.35
C ARG A 300 -32.61 -10.39 -33.38
N SER A 301 -33.51 -10.29 -32.40
CA SER A 301 -33.56 -9.16 -31.46
C SER A 301 -32.79 -9.38 -30.14
N PHE A 302 -32.64 -10.63 -29.68
CA PHE A 302 -31.92 -10.97 -28.44
C PHE A 302 -30.81 -12.01 -28.69
N ARG A 303 -29.76 -11.97 -27.86
CA ARG A 303 -28.69 -12.98 -27.79
C ARG A 303 -28.55 -13.50 -26.35
N THR A 304 -28.15 -14.77 -26.21
CA THR A 304 -27.84 -15.41 -24.92
C THR A 304 -26.34 -15.49 -24.70
N ARG A 305 -25.86 -15.08 -23.52
CA ARG A 305 -24.45 -15.19 -23.07
C ARG A 305 -24.34 -16.23 -21.96
N THR A 306 -23.42 -17.17 -22.07
CA THR A 306 -23.07 -18.11 -20.99
C THR A 306 -22.17 -17.42 -19.96
N THR A 307 -22.55 -17.46 -18.69
CA THR A 307 -21.72 -16.94 -17.58
C THR A 307 -20.70 -17.98 -17.14
N THR A 308 -19.45 -17.55 -17.03
CA THR A 308 -18.29 -18.36 -16.65
C THR A 308 -17.93 -18.14 -15.18
N ALA A 309 -18.95 -18.16 -14.33
CA ALA A 309 -18.79 -18.25 -12.90
C ALA A 309 -18.86 -19.72 -12.48
N SER A 310 -17.95 -20.14 -11.62
CA SER A 310 -17.81 -21.52 -11.13
C SER A 310 -19.16 -22.15 -10.74
N PRO A 311 -19.42 -23.42 -11.11
CA PRO A 311 -20.72 -24.04 -10.84
C PRO A 311 -20.98 -24.10 -9.34
N ARG A 312 -22.21 -23.76 -8.93
CA ARG A 312 -22.78 -24.37 -7.71
C ARG A 312 -22.58 -25.87 -7.87
N SER A 313 -22.21 -26.57 -6.80
CA SER A 313 -22.33 -28.03 -6.75
C SER A 313 -23.74 -28.43 -7.25
N GLY A 314 -23.83 -28.91 -8.50
CA GLY A 314 -25.02 -29.52 -9.10
C GLY A 314 -26.02 -28.68 -9.92
N GLY A 315 -25.79 -27.41 -10.26
CA GLY A 315 -26.77 -26.58 -11.01
C GLY A 315 -26.36 -26.20 -12.44
N HIS A 316 -27.27 -26.31 -13.42
CA HIS A 316 -27.08 -25.84 -14.80
C HIS A 316 -26.84 -24.32 -14.82
N SER A 317 -25.90 -23.82 -15.65
CA SER A 317 -25.60 -22.39 -15.82
C SER A 317 -26.76 -21.68 -16.53
N ASP A 318 -27.30 -20.64 -15.90
CA ASP A 318 -28.45 -19.86 -16.39
C ASP A 318 -27.98 -18.77 -17.37
N PRO A 319 -28.37 -18.79 -18.66
CA PRO A 319 -27.89 -17.84 -19.66
C PRO A 319 -28.37 -16.40 -19.41
N VAL A 320 -27.52 -15.42 -19.69
CA VAL A 320 -27.85 -13.98 -19.63
C VAL A 320 -28.43 -13.54 -20.97
N TYR A 321 -29.62 -12.94 -20.96
CA TYR A 321 -30.31 -12.41 -22.15
C TYR A 321 -29.99 -10.94 -22.36
N VAL A 322 -29.49 -10.56 -23.55
CA VAL A 322 -29.09 -9.18 -23.92
C VAL A 322 -29.63 -8.84 -25.32
N LEU A 323 -29.86 -7.55 -25.63
CA LEU A 323 -30.23 -7.11 -26.99
C LEU A 323 -29.09 -7.34 -27.99
N ALA A 324 -29.43 -7.77 -29.21
CA ALA A 324 -28.45 -8.29 -30.17
C ALA A 324 -27.50 -7.23 -30.77
N HIS A 325 -27.89 -5.95 -30.74
CA HIS A 325 -27.16 -4.86 -31.38
C HIS A 325 -27.29 -3.57 -30.54
N GLU A 326 -26.24 -2.75 -30.49
CA GLU A 326 -26.24 -1.48 -29.76
C GLU A 326 -27.25 -0.47 -30.33
N THR A 327 -27.44 -0.44 -31.66
CA THR A 327 -28.54 0.34 -32.24
C THR A 327 -29.91 -0.19 -31.80
N LEU A 328 -30.08 -1.48 -31.50
CA LEU A 328 -31.32 -2.01 -30.93
C LEU A 328 -31.45 -1.67 -29.44
N GLN A 329 -30.35 -1.66 -28.68
CA GLN A 329 -30.32 -1.12 -27.31
C GLN A 329 -30.76 0.36 -27.31
N ARG A 330 -30.15 1.19 -28.16
CA ARG A 330 -30.52 2.61 -28.34
C ARG A 330 -31.95 2.77 -28.87
N THR A 331 -32.38 1.96 -29.83
CA THR A 331 -33.77 1.98 -30.33
C THR A 331 -34.76 1.56 -29.24
N ALA A 332 -34.43 0.54 -28.43
CA ALA A 332 -35.23 0.14 -27.28
C ALA A 332 -35.33 1.29 -26.29
N GLU A 333 -34.22 1.93 -25.95
CA GLU A 333 -34.17 3.07 -25.05
C GLU A 333 -34.99 4.26 -25.56
N GLU A 334 -34.86 4.61 -26.84
CA GLU A 334 -35.63 5.68 -27.51
C GLU A 334 -37.13 5.37 -27.53
N ARG A 335 -37.50 4.13 -27.84
CA ARG A 335 -38.90 3.68 -27.96
C ARG A 335 -39.61 3.50 -26.62
N LEU A 336 -38.92 2.91 -25.64
CA LEU A 336 -39.39 2.78 -24.26
C LEU A 336 -39.48 4.17 -23.61
N GLY A 337 -38.57 5.08 -23.99
CA GLY A 337 -38.47 6.41 -23.44
C GLY A 337 -38.09 6.40 -21.95
N THR A 338 -37.91 7.60 -21.42
CA THR A 338 -37.50 7.81 -20.02
C THR A 338 -38.47 7.18 -19.03
N ARG A 339 -39.78 7.25 -19.28
CA ARG A 339 -40.79 6.71 -18.35
C ARG A 339 -40.58 5.22 -18.04
N HIS A 340 -40.39 4.39 -19.06
CA HIS A 340 -40.25 2.95 -18.86
C HIS A 340 -38.85 2.60 -18.34
N LEU A 341 -37.79 3.22 -18.85
CA LEU A 341 -36.43 2.99 -18.36
C LEU A 341 -36.27 3.38 -16.88
N THR A 342 -36.83 4.52 -16.46
CA THR A 342 -36.82 4.94 -15.05
C THR A 342 -37.61 3.95 -14.18
N ALA A 343 -38.72 3.39 -14.67
CA ALA A 343 -39.46 2.35 -13.96
C ALA A 343 -38.66 1.04 -13.85
N GLY A 344 -37.96 0.63 -14.91
CA GLY A 344 -37.06 -0.53 -14.90
C GLY A 344 -35.91 -0.36 -13.90
N MET A 345 -35.23 0.78 -13.97
CA MET A 345 -34.17 1.14 -13.01
C MET A 345 -34.68 1.18 -11.57
N SER A 346 -35.87 1.74 -11.33
CA SER A 346 -36.48 1.77 -10.00
C SER A 346 -36.73 0.36 -9.45
N ARG A 347 -37.11 -0.61 -10.29
CA ARG A 347 -37.26 -2.02 -9.90
C ARG A 347 -35.91 -2.66 -9.57
N LEU A 348 -34.87 -2.42 -10.37
CA LEU A 348 -33.52 -2.93 -10.10
C LEU A 348 -32.96 -2.35 -8.79
N HIS A 349 -33.20 -1.09 -8.53
CA HIS A 349 -32.83 -0.42 -7.28
C HIS A 349 -33.57 -1.00 -6.08
N ALA A 350 -34.90 -1.14 -6.16
CA ALA A 350 -35.69 -1.74 -5.09
C ALA A 350 -35.26 -3.19 -4.80
N TRP A 351 -34.86 -3.94 -5.83
CA TRP A 351 -34.32 -5.29 -5.69
C TRP A 351 -32.96 -5.29 -4.99
N ALA A 352 -32.05 -4.39 -5.37
CA ALA A 352 -30.77 -4.21 -4.67
C ALA A 352 -30.96 -3.79 -3.21
N ASP A 353 -31.90 -2.88 -2.95
CA ASP A 353 -32.20 -2.38 -1.60
C ASP A 353 -32.84 -3.50 -0.74
N HIS A 354 -33.70 -4.35 -1.30
CA HIS A 354 -34.24 -5.53 -0.60
C HIS A 354 -33.15 -6.53 -0.14
N TYR A 355 -32.14 -6.78 -0.99
CA TYR A 355 -31.00 -7.63 -0.61
C TYR A 355 -30.06 -6.94 0.38
N ARG A 356 -29.90 -5.62 0.28
CA ARG A 356 -29.15 -4.82 1.25
C ARG A 356 -29.80 -4.89 2.64
N ASP A 357 -31.12 -4.76 2.73
CA ASP A 357 -31.87 -4.82 3.99
C ASP A 357 -31.74 -6.18 4.69
N GLN A 358 -31.48 -7.23 3.91
CA GLN A 358 -31.18 -8.59 4.41
C GLN A 358 -29.69 -8.84 4.68
N ALA A 359 -28.86 -7.80 4.61
CA ALA A 359 -27.41 -7.86 4.74
C ALA A 359 -26.74 -8.85 3.76
N TRP A 360 -27.22 -8.90 2.52
CA TRP A 360 -26.65 -9.68 1.42
C TRP A 360 -26.53 -11.19 1.74
N PRO A 361 -27.66 -11.91 1.87
CA PRO A 361 -27.70 -13.33 2.24
C PRO A 361 -26.99 -14.24 1.23
N THR A 362 -26.84 -15.52 1.60
CA THR A 362 -25.96 -16.43 0.83
C THR A 362 -26.42 -16.68 -0.62
N ASP A 363 -27.71 -16.58 -0.86
CA ASP A 363 -28.40 -16.72 -2.14
C ASP A 363 -28.41 -15.45 -3.00
N THR A 364 -27.73 -14.36 -2.58
CA THR A 364 -27.63 -13.11 -3.35
C THR A 364 -27.27 -13.35 -4.84
N PRO A 365 -28.05 -12.81 -5.79
CA PRO A 365 -27.80 -12.86 -7.23
C PRO A 365 -26.44 -12.27 -7.64
N ASP A 366 -25.78 -12.89 -8.62
CA ASP A 366 -24.44 -12.45 -9.06
C ASP A 366 -24.48 -11.08 -9.76
N PHE A 367 -25.61 -10.74 -10.42
CA PHE A 367 -25.83 -9.40 -10.95
C PHE A 367 -25.59 -8.30 -9.90
N LEU A 368 -26.19 -8.42 -8.71
CA LEU A 368 -26.09 -7.41 -7.64
C LEU A 368 -24.68 -7.28 -7.05
N LEU A 369 -23.90 -8.35 -7.11
CA LEU A 369 -22.53 -8.35 -6.59
C LEU A 369 -21.52 -7.80 -7.62
N ARG A 370 -21.66 -8.12 -8.92
CA ARG A 370 -20.61 -7.78 -9.91
C ARG A 370 -21.05 -6.82 -11.01
N ARG A 371 -22.26 -6.97 -11.54
CA ARG A 371 -22.70 -6.26 -12.77
C ARG A 371 -23.43 -4.96 -12.45
N TYR A 372 -24.12 -4.92 -11.32
CA TYR A 372 -24.90 -3.77 -10.89
C TYR A 372 -24.06 -2.49 -10.78
N PHE A 373 -22.84 -2.56 -10.25
CA PHE A 373 -21.95 -1.38 -10.17
C PHE A 373 -21.65 -0.77 -11.55
N SER A 374 -21.42 -1.59 -12.58
CA SER A 374 -21.22 -1.12 -13.95
C SER A 374 -22.47 -0.49 -14.58
N VAL A 375 -23.67 -0.95 -14.17
CA VAL A 375 -24.94 -0.34 -14.58
C VAL A 375 -25.08 1.04 -13.96
N LEU A 376 -24.70 1.20 -12.68
CA LEU A 376 -24.69 2.50 -12.01
C LEU A 376 -23.72 3.48 -12.69
N ASP A 377 -22.52 3.03 -13.05
CA ASP A 377 -21.51 3.84 -13.73
C ASP A 377 -22.00 4.31 -15.11
N ARG A 378 -22.57 3.40 -15.92
CA ARG A 378 -23.15 3.72 -17.25
C ARG A 378 -24.26 4.78 -17.16
N HIS A 379 -25.11 4.69 -16.15
CA HIS A 379 -26.19 5.66 -15.94
C HIS A 379 -25.74 6.88 -15.12
N HIS A 380 -24.45 7.00 -14.81
CA HIS A 380 -23.84 8.07 -14.04
C HIS A 380 -24.51 8.31 -12.67
N ASP A 381 -24.99 7.24 -12.02
CA ASP A 381 -25.59 7.28 -10.68
C ASP A 381 -24.51 7.21 -9.60
N LEU A 382 -23.75 8.30 -9.48
CA LEU A 382 -22.65 8.39 -8.52
C LEU A 382 -23.12 8.19 -7.07
N THR A 383 -24.34 8.62 -6.72
CA THR A 383 -24.88 8.46 -5.37
C THR A 383 -25.01 6.99 -4.99
N ARG A 384 -25.60 6.17 -5.87
CA ARG A 384 -25.67 4.72 -5.62
C ARG A 384 -24.31 4.03 -5.76
N MET A 385 -23.40 4.53 -6.60
CA MET A 385 -22.03 4.00 -6.66
C MET A 385 -21.28 4.21 -5.34
N VAL A 386 -21.36 5.41 -4.76
CA VAL A 386 -20.80 5.72 -3.43
C VAL A 386 -21.40 4.78 -2.39
N ALA A 387 -22.73 4.64 -2.36
CA ALA A 387 -23.40 3.74 -1.42
C ALA A 387 -22.95 2.27 -1.61
N ALA A 388 -22.79 1.80 -2.84
CA ALA A 388 -22.35 0.44 -3.13
C ALA A 388 -20.86 0.18 -2.78
N ALA A 389 -19.99 1.19 -2.96
CA ALA A 389 -18.57 1.12 -2.64
C ALA A 389 -18.26 1.27 -1.15
N LEU A 390 -19.18 1.86 -0.37
CA LEU A 390 -19.13 1.94 1.09
C LEU A 390 -19.87 0.79 1.79
N ASP A 391 -20.57 -0.08 1.05
CA ASP A 391 -21.34 -1.19 1.60
C ASP A 391 -20.42 -2.35 2.03
N THR A 392 -20.03 -2.33 3.31
CA THR A 392 -19.09 -3.29 3.90
C THR A 392 -19.63 -4.72 3.88
N ALA A 393 -20.95 -4.90 4.02
CA ALA A 393 -21.61 -6.20 3.99
C ALA A 393 -21.59 -6.77 2.57
N ARG A 394 -21.84 -5.95 1.54
CA ARG A 394 -21.75 -6.34 0.13
C ARG A 394 -20.32 -6.74 -0.23
N HIS A 395 -19.34 -5.94 0.16
CA HIS A 395 -17.92 -6.23 -0.08
C HIS A 395 -17.46 -7.50 0.66
N SER A 396 -17.96 -7.72 1.88
CA SER A 396 -17.72 -8.97 2.62
C SER A 396 -18.35 -10.17 1.92
N ARG A 397 -19.56 -10.02 1.34
CA ARG A 397 -20.20 -11.07 0.54
C ARG A 397 -19.45 -11.36 -0.75
N MET A 398 -18.98 -10.32 -1.45
CA MET A 398 -18.09 -10.46 -2.60
C MET A 398 -16.81 -11.20 -2.23
N ARG A 399 -16.13 -10.79 -1.15
CA ARG A 399 -14.92 -11.45 -0.65
C ARG A 399 -15.16 -12.92 -0.30
N MET A 400 -16.30 -13.27 0.30
CA MET A 400 -16.64 -14.68 0.57
C MET A 400 -16.81 -15.50 -0.72
N ARG A 401 -17.19 -14.88 -1.84
CA ARG A 401 -17.35 -15.55 -3.14
C ARG A 401 -16.08 -15.56 -4.00
N THR A 402 -15.35 -14.45 -4.07
CA THR A 402 -14.13 -14.27 -4.90
C THR A 402 -12.87 -14.65 -4.15
N GLY A 403 -12.89 -14.52 -2.83
CA GLY A 403 -11.77 -14.81 -1.97
C GLY A 403 -10.75 -13.69 -1.80
N GLY A 404 -11.04 -12.46 -2.25
CA GLY A 404 -10.17 -11.28 -2.15
C GLY A 404 -10.91 -9.95 -2.32
N ASP A 405 -10.22 -8.82 -2.08
CA ASP A 405 -10.79 -7.46 -2.06
C ASP A 405 -10.50 -6.62 -3.33
N ALA A 406 -9.90 -7.22 -4.35
CA ALA A 406 -9.47 -6.49 -5.56
C ALA A 406 -10.64 -5.75 -6.25
N THR A 407 -11.80 -6.40 -6.38
CA THR A 407 -13.00 -5.79 -6.97
C THR A 407 -13.50 -4.60 -6.14
N ALA A 408 -13.53 -4.73 -4.82
CA ALA A 408 -13.90 -3.66 -3.90
C ALA A 408 -12.97 -2.45 -4.01
N LEU A 409 -11.64 -2.69 -4.07
CA LEU A 409 -10.65 -1.63 -4.24
C LEU A 409 -10.77 -0.94 -5.61
N SER A 410 -11.13 -1.69 -6.66
CA SER A 410 -11.38 -1.14 -8.00
C SER A 410 -12.61 -0.25 -8.05
N GLU A 411 -13.71 -0.68 -7.41
CA GLU A 411 -14.93 0.13 -7.28
C GLU A 411 -14.63 1.42 -6.53
N ILE A 412 -13.94 1.37 -5.38
CA ILE A 412 -13.55 2.55 -4.61
C ILE A 412 -12.72 3.53 -5.46
N ARG A 413 -11.70 3.03 -6.18
CA ARG A 413 -10.87 3.86 -7.07
C ARG A 413 -11.70 4.53 -8.16
N THR A 414 -12.64 3.80 -8.76
CA THR A 414 -13.51 4.32 -9.81
C THR A 414 -14.35 5.47 -9.28
N VAL A 415 -15.00 5.30 -8.13
CA VAL A 415 -15.78 6.36 -7.48
C VAL A 415 -14.91 7.59 -7.14
N GLN A 416 -13.73 7.39 -6.56
CA GLN A 416 -12.82 8.50 -6.22
C GLN A 416 -12.37 9.28 -7.47
N GLN A 417 -12.16 8.61 -8.61
CA GLN A 417 -11.83 9.26 -9.86
C GLN A 417 -12.99 10.10 -10.41
N HIS A 418 -14.22 9.58 -10.37
CA HIS A 418 -15.40 10.35 -10.76
C HIS A 418 -15.59 11.59 -9.88
N ILE A 419 -15.39 11.47 -8.56
CA ILE A 419 -15.47 12.61 -7.65
C ILE A 419 -14.36 13.63 -7.94
N CYS A 420 -13.12 13.19 -8.18
CA CYS A 420 -12.00 14.09 -8.51
C CYS A 420 -12.23 14.89 -9.79
N ASN A 421 -12.97 14.33 -10.75
CA ASN A 421 -13.29 14.95 -12.03
C ASN A 421 -14.47 15.92 -11.96
N GLN A 422 -15.17 16.02 -10.82
CA GLN A 422 -16.27 16.97 -10.65
C GLN A 422 -15.75 18.42 -10.57
N PRO A 423 -16.53 19.39 -11.10
CA PRO A 423 -16.23 20.81 -10.89
C PRO A 423 -16.30 21.19 -9.41
N ASP A 424 -17.17 20.52 -8.64
CA ASP A 424 -17.24 20.58 -7.18
C ASP A 424 -17.18 19.17 -6.58
N PRO A 425 -15.98 18.66 -6.21
CA PRO A 425 -15.80 17.31 -5.68
C PRO A 425 -16.48 17.08 -4.33
N ASP A 426 -17.25 15.99 -4.19
CA ASP A 426 -17.77 15.50 -2.90
C ASP A 426 -16.65 14.98 -1.99
N LEU A 427 -16.17 15.87 -1.12
CA LEU A 427 -15.10 15.59 -0.16
C LEU A 427 -15.50 14.57 0.91
N LEU A 428 -16.76 14.59 1.36
CA LEU A 428 -17.25 13.67 2.40
C LEU A 428 -17.21 12.22 1.92
N SER A 429 -17.75 11.98 0.72
CA SER A 429 -17.74 10.64 0.12
C SER A 429 -16.32 10.17 -0.18
N THR A 430 -15.45 11.05 -0.70
CA THR A 430 -14.04 10.70 -0.99
C THR A 430 -13.25 10.33 0.26
N ALA A 431 -13.46 11.04 1.37
CA ALA A 431 -12.83 10.73 2.65
C ALA A 431 -13.30 9.39 3.24
N ARG A 432 -14.61 9.12 3.22
CA ARG A 432 -15.18 7.83 3.65
C ARG A 432 -14.60 6.66 2.84
N LEU A 433 -14.50 6.84 1.52
CA LEU A 433 -13.91 5.88 0.60
C LEU A 433 -12.42 5.64 0.85
N ALA A 434 -11.66 6.71 1.14
CA ALA A 434 -10.23 6.62 1.48
C ALA A 434 -10.02 5.83 2.79
N ARG A 435 -10.77 6.13 3.85
CA ARG A 435 -10.72 5.35 5.10
C ARG A 435 -11.02 3.88 4.85
N TYR A 436 -12.07 3.60 4.10
CA TYR A 436 -12.47 2.22 3.85
C TYR A 436 -11.43 1.46 3.02
N ARG A 437 -10.84 2.11 2.00
CA ARG A 437 -9.69 1.59 1.25
C ARG A 437 -8.50 1.27 2.18
N ASP A 438 -8.17 2.17 3.10
CA ASP A 438 -7.04 1.99 4.02
C ASP A 438 -7.30 0.86 5.01
N ARG A 439 -8.56 0.67 5.47
CA ARG A 439 -8.97 -0.51 6.25
C ARG A 439 -8.81 -1.81 5.46
N LEU A 440 -9.18 -1.82 4.18
CA LEU A 440 -8.98 -2.96 3.29
C LEU A 440 -7.48 -3.24 3.08
N HIS A 441 -6.66 -2.22 2.86
CA HIS A 441 -5.20 -2.35 2.74
C HIS A 441 -4.54 -2.84 4.03
N SER A 442 -4.85 -2.25 5.19
CA SER A 442 -4.32 -2.68 6.48
C SER A 442 -4.69 -4.14 6.80
N ARG A 443 -5.93 -4.53 6.49
CA ARG A 443 -6.35 -5.93 6.60
C ARG A 443 -5.53 -6.85 5.69
N ASN A 444 -5.22 -6.39 4.48
CA ASN A 444 -4.48 -7.17 3.50
C ASN A 444 -2.98 -7.22 3.79
N ASP A 445 -2.37 -6.15 4.33
CA ASP A 445 -0.97 -6.10 4.75
C ASP A 445 -0.65 -7.08 5.89
N ASN A 446 -1.65 -7.40 6.72
CA ASN A 446 -1.55 -8.40 7.76
C ASN A 446 -1.66 -9.84 7.23
N ILE A 447 -1.97 -10.04 5.94
CA ILE A 447 -1.97 -11.37 5.32
C ILE A 447 -0.53 -11.82 5.16
N PRO A 448 -0.09 -12.90 5.82
CA PRO A 448 1.28 -13.36 5.70
C PRO A 448 1.58 -13.79 4.26
N THR A 449 2.71 -13.36 3.70
CA THR A 449 3.13 -13.78 2.35
C THR A 449 3.20 -15.31 2.20
N ARG A 450 3.46 -16.03 3.30
CA ARG A 450 3.40 -17.50 3.34
C ARG A 450 2.03 -18.06 2.94
N LEU A 451 0.93 -17.37 3.26
CA LEU A 451 -0.41 -17.80 2.83
C LEU A 451 -0.54 -17.72 1.31
N LEU A 452 0.00 -16.68 0.67
CA LEU A 452 0.00 -16.54 -0.79
C LEU A 452 0.80 -17.65 -1.46
N ILE A 453 1.93 -18.04 -0.88
CA ILE A 453 2.74 -19.20 -1.30
C ILE A 453 1.92 -20.49 -1.20
N VAL A 454 1.24 -20.73 -0.06
CA VAL A 454 0.37 -21.91 0.10
C VAL A 454 -0.77 -21.92 -0.92
N MET A 455 -1.36 -20.77 -1.23
CA MET A 455 -2.40 -20.65 -2.25
C MET A 455 -1.86 -20.97 -3.65
N ALA A 456 -0.65 -20.50 -3.98
CA ALA A 456 0.02 -20.88 -5.21
C ALA A 456 0.30 -22.40 -5.28
N LEU A 457 0.77 -23.01 -4.18
CA LEU A 457 0.96 -24.46 -4.09
C LEU A 457 -0.35 -25.25 -4.28
N LEU A 458 -1.48 -24.68 -3.86
CA LEU A 458 -2.82 -25.26 -4.05
C LEU A 458 -3.42 -24.96 -5.44
N GLY A 459 -2.64 -24.38 -6.37
CA GLY A 459 -3.09 -24.03 -7.73
C GLY A 459 -4.00 -22.81 -7.82
N GLN A 460 -4.18 -22.06 -6.73
CA GLN A 460 -5.03 -20.86 -6.68
C GLN A 460 -4.23 -19.60 -7.07
N TYR A 461 -3.62 -19.62 -8.26
CA TYR A 461 -2.68 -18.59 -8.70
C TYR A 461 -3.31 -17.20 -8.84
N ASP A 462 -4.47 -17.10 -9.50
CA ASP A 462 -5.16 -15.82 -9.71
C ASP A 462 -5.52 -15.15 -8.38
N ARG A 463 -5.94 -15.97 -7.41
CA ARG A 463 -6.30 -15.48 -6.08
C ARG A 463 -5.07 -15.04 -5.27
N ALA A 464 -3.94 -15.73 -5.41
CA ALA A 464 -2.68 -15.33 -4.76
C ALA A 464 -2.16 -14.01 -5.34
N GLU A 465 -2.28 -13.81 -6.65
CA GLU A 465 -1.90 -12.57 -7.34
C GLU A 465 -2.78 -11.39 -6.95
N ASP A 466 -4.10 -11.56 -6.95
CA ASP A 466 -5.05 -10.52 -6.56
C ASP A 466 -4.79 -10.04 -5.12
N LEU A 467 -4.46 -10.98 -4.22
CA LEU A 467 -4.08 -10.64 -2.85
C LEU A 467 -2.70 -9.97 -2.77
N ALA A 468 -1.70 -10.41 -3.55
CA ALA A 468 -0.40 -9.74 -3.60
C ALA A 468 -0.51 -8.29 -4.10
N HIS A 469 -1.41 -8.04 -5.06
CA HIS A 469 -1.71 -6.70 -5.56
C HIS A 469 -2.40 -5.81 -4.51
N SER A 470 -3.02 -6.40 -3.51
CA SER A 470 -3.77 -5.69 -2.46
C SER A 470 -2.90 -5.14 -1.31
N TYR A 471 -1.61 -5.51 -1.24
CA TYR A 471 -0.65 -4.93 -0.27
C TYR A 471 -0.45 -3.43 -0.51
N SER A 472 -0.03 -2.67 0.50
CA SER A 472 0.16 -1.21 0.42
C SER A 472 1.52 -0.79 -0.16
N THR A 473 2.62 -1.46 0.24
CA THR A 473 3.98 -0.98 -0.10
C THR A 473 4.58 -1.66 -1.35
N PRO A 474 5.30 -0.92 -2.23
CA PRO A 474 5.97 -1.50 -3.40
C PRO A 474 6.96 -2.62 -3.06
N ARG A 475 7.64 -2.49 -1.91
CA ARG A 475 8.54 -3.53 -1.38
C ARG A 475 7.80 -4.83 -1.07
N GLN A 476 6.72 -4.78 -0.30
CA GLN A 476 5.95 -5.99 0.06
C GLN A 476 5.28 -6.63 -1.16
N ARG A 477 4.75 -5.79 -2.08
CA ARG A 477 4.21 -6.27 -3.36
C ARG A 477 5.28 -6.98 -4.19
N GLY A 478 6.44 -6.36 -4.38
CA GLY A 478 7.55 -6.93 -5.13
C GLY A 478 8.04 -8.25 -4.51
N ASP A 479 8.19 -8.27 -3.19
CA ASP A 479 8.59 -9.46 -2.44
C ASP A 479 7.58 -10.61 -2.59
N ALA A 480 6.28 -10.32 -2.52
CA ALA A 480 5.24 -11.33 -2.61
C ALA A 480 5.04 -11.84 -4.03
N LEU A 481 5.12 -10.97 -5.04
CA LEU A 481 5.09 -11.38 -6.45
C LEU A 481 6.30 -12.26 -6.78
N ALA A 482 7.50 -11.92 -6.31
CA ALA A 482 8.68 -12.77 -6.47
C ALA A 482 8.52 -14.11 -5.74
N ALA A 483 7.90 -14.14 -4.56
CA ALA A 483 7.63 -15.37 -3.82
C ALA A 483 6.60 -16.26 -4.53
N ILE A 484 5.51 -15.71 -5.06
CA ILE A 484 4.52 -16.46 -5.86
C ILE A 484 5.18 -16.97 -7.13
N ALA A 485 5.93 -16.13 -7.84
CA ALA A 485 6.62 -16.51 -9.07
C ALA A 485 7.52 -17.74 -8.88
N ARG A 486 8.21 -17.82 -7.73
CA ARG A 486 9.05 -18.99 -7.40
C ARG A 486 8.27 -20.30 -7.36
N GLU A 487 7.09 -20.31 -6.75
CA GLU A 487 6.25 -21.53 -6.66
C GLU A 487 5.61 -21.89 -8.00
N VAL A 488 5.22 -20.87 -8.78
CA VAL A 488 4.58 -21.08 -10.08
C VAL A 488 5.60 -21.48 -11.15
N ALA A 489 6.89 -21.17 -10.97
CA ALA A 489 7.94 -21.41 -11.97
C ALA A 489 8.01 -22.86 -12.47
N ALA A 490 7.75 -23.84 -11.60
CA ALA A 490 7.77 -25.26 -11.97
C ALA A 490 6.52 -25.72 -12.76
N THR A 491 5.39 -25.02 -12.62
CA THR A 491 4.09 -25.43 -13.16
C THR A 491 3.63 -24.58 -14.35
N ASP A 492 3.84 -23.27 -14.29
CA ASP A 492 3.59 -22.31 -15.36
C ASP A 492 4.74 -21.29 -15.44
N PRO A 493 5.82 -21.62 -16.17
CA PRO A 493 6.97 -20.73 -16.34
C PRO A 493 6.59 -19.37 -16.94
N ARG A 494 5.56 -19.31 -17.81
CA ARG A 494 5.13 -18.06 -18.45
C ARG A 494 4.49 -17.12 -17.44
N ARG A 495 3.70 -17.65 -16.51
CA ARG A 495 3.10 -16.88 -15.42
C ARG A 495 4.17 -16.41 -14.43
N ALA A 496 5.14 -17.26 -14.10
CA ALA A 496 6.29 -16.85 -13.28
C ALA A 496 7.08 -15.69 -13.90
N THR A 497 7.35 -15.71 -15.21
CA THR A 497 8.02 -14.60 -15.92
C THR A 497 7.24 -13.28 -15.84
N ARG A 498 5.92 -13.30 -16.02
CA ARG A 498 5.09 -12.08 -15.88
C ARG A 498 5.13 -11.52 -14.47
N LEU A 499 5.16 -12.39 -13.47
CA LEU A 499 5.22 -11.98 -12.07
C LEU A 499 6.59 -11.38 -11.70
N THR A 500 7.69 -11.94 -12.22
CA THR A 500 9.02 -11.37 -12.00
C THR A 500 9.22 -10.04 -12.71
N GLU A 501 8.68 -9.85 -13.93
CA GLU A 501 8.65 -8.54 -14.63
C GLU A 501 7.92 -7.45 -13.82
N ARG A 502 6.79 -7.81 -13.23
CA ARG A 502 6.03 -6.92 -12.36
C ARG A 502 6.77 -6.63 -11.05
N ALA A 503 7.40 -7.63 -10.45
CA ALA A 503 8.23 -7.44 -9.26
C ALA A 503 9.43 -6.53 -9.55
N GLU A 504 10.05 -6.68 -10.73
CA GLU A 504 11.20 -5.88 -11.19
C GLU A 504 10.82 -4.41 -11.41
N THR A 505 9.73 -4.15 -12.12
CA THR A 505 9.22 -2.77 -12.28
C THR A 505 8.90 -2.11 -10.95
N LEU A 506 8.34 -2.85 -9.99
CA LEU A 506 8.13 -2.35 -8.62
C LEU A 506 9.46 -2.12 -7.89
N ALA A 507 10.45 -3.00 -8.04
CA ALA A 507 11.76 -2.84 -7.42
C ALA A 507 12.47 -1.55 -7.88
N TYR A 508 12.30 -1.16 -9.14
CA TYR A 508 12.84 0.10 -9.66
C TYR A 508 12.13 1.36 -9.12
N THR A 509 10.97 1.23 -8.49
CA THR A 509 10.30 2.34 -7.78
C THR A 509 10.76 2.52 -6.33
N ILE A 510 11.62 1.63 -5.81
CA ILE A 510 12.11 1.67 -4.43
C ILE A 510 13.27 2.68 -4.31
N THR A 511 13.09 3.71 -3.48
CA THR A 511 14.06 4.81 -3.30
C THR A 511 15.28 4.41 -2.47
N ASP A 512 15.14 3.47 -1.54
CA ASP A 512 16.23 2.99 -0.68
C ASP A 512 17.10 1.99 -1.46
N PRO A 513 18.38 2.30 -1.75
CA PRO A 513 19.24 1.45 -2.57
C PRO A 513 19.48 0.07 -1.97
N HIS A 514 19.49 -0.05 -0.64
CA HIS A 514 19.67 -1.32 0.04
C HIS A 514 18.41 -2.19 -0.05
N GLN A 515 17.23 -1.58 0.09
CA GLN A 515 15.96 -2.30 -0.08
C GLN A 515 15.72 -2.69 -1.54
N GLN A 516 16.09 -1.82 -2.48
CA GLN A 516 16.05 -2.10 -3.91
C GLN A 516 16.94 -3.30 -4.25
N ALA A 517 18.21 -3.28 -3.83
CA ALA A 517 19.15 -4.39 -4.05
C ALA A 517 18.63 -5.72 -3.48
N ALA A 518 17.97 -5.68 -2.31
CA ALA A 518 17.40 -6.87 -1.69
C ALA A 518 16.22 -7.47 -2.49
N VAL A 519 15.32 -6.63 -3.03
CA VAL A 519 14.20 -7.10 -3.87
C VAL A 519 14.71 -7.61 -5.21
N LEU A 520 15.64 -6.89 -5.86
CA LEU A 520 16.26 -7.31 -7.11
C LEU A 520 16.99 -8.66 -6.96
N GLY A 521 17.75 -8.86 -5.88
CA GLY A 521 18.41 -10.14 -5.61
C GLY A 521 17.42 -11.32 -5.49
N ARG A 522 16.23 -11.09 -4.91
CA ARG A 522 15.17 -12.11 -4.82
C ARG A 522 14.55 -12.42 -6.18
N ILE A 523 14.41 -11.41 -7.05
CA ILE A 523 13.92 -11.58 -8.42
C ILE A 523 14.94 -12.36 -9.24
N VAL A 524 16.23 -12.01 -9.15
CA VAL A 524 17.34 -12.70 -9.81
C VAL A 524 17.31 -14.20 -9.48
N ALA A 525 17.13 -14.57 -8.22
CA ALA A 525 17.06 -15.98 -7.80
C ALA A 525 15.92 -16.77 -8.47
N VAL A 526 14.82 -16.11 -8.85
CA VAL A 526 13.69 -16.75 -9.56
C VAL A 526 13.94 -16.75 -11.07
N VAL A 527 14.36 -15.62 -11.62
CA VAL A 527 14.60 -15.45 -13.07
C VAL A 527 15.74 -16.34 -13.53
N ALA A 528 16.76 -16.59 -12.71
CA ALA A 528 17.91 -17.42 -13.05
C ALA A 528 17.54 -18.87 -13.44
N GLN A 529 16.42 -19.39 -12.96
CA GLN A 529 15.96 -20.74 -13.30
C GLN A 529 15.35 -20.84 -14.70
N THR A 530 14.86 -19.72 -15.24
CA THR A 530 14.14 -19.68 -16.52
C THR A 530 14.89 -18.93 -17.61
N ASP A 531 15.60 -17.86 -17.24
CA ASP A 531 16.31 -16.95 -18.14
C ASP A 531 17.57 -16.38 -17.45
N PRO A 532 18.71 -17.09 -17.55
CA PRO A 532 19.96 -16.66 -16.94
C PRO A 532 20.52 -15.37 -17.53
N GLU A 533 20.26 -15.06 -18.81
CA GLU A 533 20.74 -13.83 -19.46
C GLU A 533 20.08 -12.60 -18.85
N ARG A 534 18.77 -12.68 -18.65
CA ARG A 534 18.04 -11.62 -17.98
C ARG A 534 18.42 -11.49 -16.51
N ALA A 535 18.67 -12.61 -15.82
CA ALA A 535 19.13 -12.58 -14.43
C ALA A 535 20.48 -11.85 -14.29
N GLU A 536 21.40 -12.04 -15.24
CA GLU A 536 22.68 -11.32 -15.32
C GLU A 536 22.47 -9.82 -15.57
N ALA A 537 21.60 -9.45 -16.50
CA ALA A 537 21.30 -8.04 -16.80
C ALA A 537 20.73 -7.30 -15.58
N ILE A 538 19.84 -7.94 -14.81
CA ILE A 538 19.30 -7.36 -13.57
C ILE A 538 20.42 -7.23 -12.53
N THR A 539 21.29 -8.24 -12.40
CA THR A 539 22.42 -8.22 -11.48
C THR A 539 23.40 -7.08 -11.77
N ASP A 540 23.58 -6.72 -13.04
CA ASP A 540 24.43 -5.60 -13.45
C ASP A 540 23.88 -4.22 -13.03
N THR A 541 22.59 -4.13 -12.70
CA THR A 541 21.98 -2.91 -12.16
C THR A 541 22.18 -2.74 -10.65
N ILE A 542 22.66 -3.78 -9.95
CA ILE A 542 22.90 -3.74 -8.51
C ILE A 542 24.20 -2.99 -8.22
N THR A 543 24.11 -1.85 -7.56
CA THR A 543 25.26 -0.96 -7.27
C THR A 543 26.13 -1.42 -6.10
N ASP A 544 25.59 -2.21 -5.18
CA ASP A 544 26.33 -2.70 -4.01
C ASP A 544 27.10 -4.00 -4.36
N PRO A 545 28.45 -4.01 -4.26
CA PRO A 545 29.27 -5.16 -4.66
C PRO A 545 28.95 -6.46 -3.92
N HIS A 546 28.52 -6.38 -2.65
CA HIS A 546 28.16 -7.57 -1.87
C HIS A 546 26.85 -8.18 -2.38
N TRP A 547 25.83 -7.36 -2.64
CA TRP A 547 24.56 -7.82 -3.22
C TRP A 547 24.71 -8.29 -4.66
N GLN A 548 25.57 -7.63 -5.45
CA GLN A 548 25.89 -8.02 -6.82
C GLN A 548 26.57 -9.39 -6.86
N GLY A 549 27.61 -9.59 -6.05
CA GLY A 549 28.31 -10.89 -5.93
C GLY A 549 27.38 -12.01 -5.46
N SER A 550 26.53 -11.75 -4.47
CA SER A 550 25.54 -12.73 -3.98
C SER A 550 24.52 -13.11 -5.07
N SER A 551 24.09 -12.16 -5.89
CA SER A 551 23.15 -12.39 -6.98
C SER A 551 23.78 -13.21 -8.11
N LEU A 552 25.04 -12.94 -8.47
CA LEU A 552 25.80 -13.76 -9.43
C LEU A 552 25.91 -15.21 -8.97
N ILE A 553 26.14 -15.45 -7.67
CA ILE A 553 26.17 -16.80 -7.10
C ILE A 553 24.82 -17.51 -7.21
N GLY A 554 23.72 -16.80 -6.93
CA GLY A 554 22.38 -17.35 -7.15
C GLY A 554 22.14 -17.77 -8.61
N ILE A 555 22.71 -17.03 -9.57
CA ILE A 555 22.65 -17.41 -11.00
C ILE A 555 23.51 -18.63 -11.27
N THR A 556 24.76 -18.66 -10.76
CA THR A 556 25.68 -19.80 -10.89
C THR A 556 25.02 -21.10 -10.43
N GLU A 557 24.36 -21.10 -9.25
CA GLU A 557 23.68 -22.28 -8.71
C GLU A 557 22.52 -22.75 -9.62
N ALA A 558 21.80 -21.82 -10.26
CA ALA A 558 20.71 -22.15 -11.18
C ALA A 558 21.19 -22.73 -12.51
N VAL A 559 22.33 -22.25 -13.04
CA VAL A 559 22.88 -22.71 -14.33
C VAL A 559 23.87 -23.88 -14.21
N ALA A 560 24.35 -24.20 -13.00
CA ALA A 560 25.36 -25.24 -12.78
C ALA A 560 25.00 -26.61 -13.38
N GLY A 561 23.71 -26.96 -13.47
CA GLY A 561 23.24 -28.22 -14.06
C GLY A 561 22.99 -28.19 -15.56
N THR A 562 22.89 -27.00 -16.18
CA THR A 562 22.48 -26.82 -17.58
C THR A 562 23.59 -26.26 -18.46
N ASP A 563 24.40 -25.34 -17.95
CA ASP A 563 25.52 -24.71 -18.64
C ASP A 563 26.71 -24.52 -17.68
N PRO A 564 27.57 -25.55 -17.54
CA PRO A 564 28.74 -25.52 -16.66
C PRO A 564 29.77 -24.46 -17.05
N GLU A 565 29.94 -24.19 -18.35
CA GLU A 565 30.92 -23.18 -18.81
C GLU A 565 30.49 -21.76 -18.39
N ARG A 566 29.18 -21.47 -18.48
CA ARG A 566 28.61 -20.22 -17.98
C ARG A 566 28.67 -20.11 -16.46
N ALA A 567 28.42 -21.21 -15.74
CA ALA A 567 28.58 -21.26 -14.28
C ALA A 567 30.02 -20.87 -13.88
N THR A 568 31.04 -21.39 -14.58
CA THR A 568 32.45 -21.04 -14.33
C THR A 568 32.71 -19.55 -14.57
N ARG A 569 32.28 -18.99 -15.70
CA ARG A 569 32.46 -17.54 -15.99
C ARG A 569 31.80 -16.63 -14.96
N LEU A 570 30.59 -16.99 -14.50
CA LEU A 570 29.87 -16.23 -13.48
C LEU A 570 30.56 -16.29 -12.12
N THR A 571 31.16 -17.44 -11.80
CA THR A 571 31.98 -17.61 -10.60
C THR A 571 33.21 -16.70 -10.64
N GLU A 572 33.97 -16.73 -11.74
CA GLU A 572 35.16 -15.87 -11.92
C GLU A 572 34.81 -14.38 -11.81
N ARG A 573 33.64 -14.01 -12.34
CA ARG A 573 33.12 -12.64 -12.23
C ARG A 573 32.73 -12.27 -10.80
N ALA A 574 32.04 -13.17 -10.08
CA ALA A 574 31.71 -12.99 -8.67
C ALA A 574 32.97 -12.87 -7.80
N GLU A 575 34.00 -13.66 -8.09
CA GLU A 575 35.31 -13.57 -7.45
C GLU A 575 35.96 -12.21 -7.69
N THR A 576 35.98 -11.74 -8.94
CA THR A 576 36.52 -10.41 -9.28
C THR A 576 35.83 -9.31 -8.49
N ILE A 577 34.50 -9.37 -8.34
CA ILE A 577 33.73 -8.40 -7.55
C ILE A 577 34.06 -8.53 -6.05
N ALA A 578 34.16 -9.76 -5.53
CA ALA A 578 34.54 -9.98 -4.14
C ALA A 578 35.91 -9.35 -3.81
N HIS A 579 36.86 -9.41 -4.75
CA HIS A 579 38.17 -8.76 -4.61
C HIS A 579 38.12 -7.22 -4.58
N THR A 580 37.04 -6.59 -5.04
CA THR A 580 36.86 -5.13 -4.96
C THR A 580 36.33 -4.65 -3.61
N ILE A 581 35.88 -5.57 -2.74
CA ILE A 581 35.31 -5.23 -1.43
C ILE A 581 36.45 -4.79 -0.49
N THR A 582 36.40 -3.53 -0.03
CA THR A 582 37.42 -2.95 0.85
C THR A 582 37.31 -3.39 2.32
N ASP A 583 36.14 -3.83 2.77
CA ASP A 583 35.96 -4.30 4.15
C ASP A 583 36.36 -5.78 4.26
N PRO A 584 37.39 -6.14 5.05
CA PRO A 584 37.89 -7.51 5.12
C PRO A 584 36.85 -8.54 5.59
N ASN A 585 35.92 -8.17 6.47
CA ASN A 585 34.88 -9.09 6.93
C ASN A 585 33.89 -9.40 5.80
N ARG A 586 33.42 -8.36 5.09
CA ARG A 586 32.53 -8.52 3.94
C ARG A 586 33.21 -9.26 2.79
N GLN A 587 34.51 -9.07 2.60
CA GLN A 587 35.29 -9.79 1.61
C GLN A 587 35.37 -11.29 1.95
N VAL A 588 35.65 -11.64 3.21
CA VAL A 588 35.61 -13.03 3.68
C VAL A 588 34.23 -13.65 3.49
N GLU A 589 33.16 -12.94 3.85
CA GLU A 589 31.78 -13.41 3.67
C GLU A 589 31.45 -13.68 2.19
N ALA A 590 31.86 -12.77 1.29
CA ALA A 590 31.65 -12.93 -0.15
C ALA A 590 32.41 -14.14 -0.70
N LEU A 591 33.72 -14.25 -0.44
CA LEU A 591 34.55 -15.37 -0.88
C LEU A 591 34.06 -16.72 -0.35
N THR A 592 33.66 -16.75 0.92
CA THR A 592 33.11 -17.95 1.56
C THR A 592 31.77 -18.36 0.93
N THR A 593 30.95 -17.38 0.54
CA THR A 593 29.68 -17.64 -0.16
C THR A 593 29.92 -18.19 -1.57
N ILE A 594 30.88 -17.63 -2.31
CA ILE A 594 31.31 -18.15 -3.63
C ILE A 594 31.82 -19.58 -3.49
N ALA A 595 32.68 -19.84 -2.50
CA ALA A 595 33.23 -21.18 -2.25
C ALA A 595 32.14 -22.22 -1.99
N ARG A 596 31.12 -21.88 -1.19
CA ARG A 596 29.97 -22.79 -0.91
C ARG A 596 29.19 -23.17 -2.16
N ALA A 597 29.04 -22.24 -3.10
CA ALA A 597 28.27 -22.48 -4.32
C ALA A 597 29.03 -23.40 -5.29
N VAL A 598 30.34 -23.19 -5.44
CA VAL A 598 31.17 -23.97 -6.37
C VAL A 598 31.71 -25.28 -5.80
N VAL A 599 31.54 -25.52 -4.50
CA VAL A 599 32.06 -26.71 -3.83
C VAL A 599 31.58 -28.03 -4.46
N ARG A 600 30.39 -28.04 -5.06
CA ARG A 600 29.82 -29.22 -5.75
C ARG A 600 30.37 -29.42 -7.16
N THR A 601 30.84 -28.37 -7.82
CA THR A 601 31.25 -28.37 -9.23
C THR A 601 32.77 -28.39 -9.38
N ASP A 602 33.48 -27.60 -8.58
CA ASP A 602 34.95 -27.51 -8.54
C ASP A 602 35.43 -27.40 -7.08
N PRO A 603 35.64 -28.55 -6.41
CA PRO A 603 36.15 -28.58 -5.04
C PRO A 603 37.54 -27.96 -4.89
N GLU A 604 38.39 -28.01 -5.92
CA GLU A 604 39.74 -27.43 -5.86
C GLU A 604 39.67 -25.90 -5.90
N HIS A 605 38.79 -25.32 -6.71
CA HIS A 605 38.56 -23.88 -6.73
C HIS A 605 37.89 -23.38 -5.43
N ALA A 606 36.92 -24.13 -4.90
CA ALA A 606 36.34 -23.83 -3.60
C ALA A 606 37.41 -23.83 -2.49
N ALA A 607 38.33 -24.80 -2.50
CA ALA A 607 39.44 -24.88 -1.56
C ALA A 607 40.38 -23.66 -1.67
N ARG A 608 40.73 -23.22 -2.89
CA ARG A 608 41.54 -22.01 -3.11
C ARG A 608 40.85 -20.75 -2.57
N LEU A 609 39.54 -20.61 -2.79
CA LEU A 609 38.77 -19.47 -2.30
C LEU A 609 38.68 -19.45 -0.77
N THR A 610 38.52 -20.61 -0.14
CA THR A 610 38.52 -20.72 1.33
C THR A 610 39.90 -20.46 1.93
N GLU A 611 40.97 -20.92 1.29
CA GLU A 611 42.35 -20.60 1.69
C GLU A 611 42.59 -19.09 1.57
N HIS A 612 42.12 -18.46 0.50
CA HIS A 612 42.23 -17.02 0.34
C HIS A 612 41.41 -16.25 1.39
N ALA A 613 40.17 -16.66 1.64
CA ALA A 613 39.35 -16.10 2.71
C ALA A 613 40.03 -16.27 4.08
N GLU A 614 40.70 -17.39 4.32
CA GLU A 614 41.50 -17.61 5.53
C GLU A 614 42.68 -16.63 5.62
N THR A 615 43.43 -16.42 4.53
CA THR A 615 44.52 -15.42 4.53
C THR A 615 44.02 -14.02 4.88
N ILE A 616 42.85 -13.62 4.37
CA ILE A 616 42.24 -12.32 4.70
C ILE A 616 41.75 -12.31 6.14
N ALA A 617 41.13 -13.39 6.61
CA ALA A 617 40.68 -13.52 7.99
C ALA A 617 41.85 -13.30 8.97
N HIS A 618 43.04 -13.84 8.67
CA HIS A 618 44.26 -13.62 9.46
C HIS A 618 44.77 -12.17 9.48
N THR A 619 44.36 -11.32 8.54
CA THR A 619 44.70 -9.89 8.54
C THR A 619 43.79 -9.04 9.44
N ILE A 620 42.66 -9.60 9.89
CA ILE A 620 41.68 -8.90 10.71
C ILE A 620 42.27 -8.66 12.10
N THR A 621 42.48 -7.39 12.46
CA THR A 621 43.13 -7.03 13.73
C THR A 621 42.22 -7.17 14.95
N ASN A 622 40.89 -7.13 14.75
CA ASN A 622 39.94 -7.25 15.85
C ASN A 622 39.66 -8.74 16.15
N PRO A 623 40.02 -9.27 17.33
CA PRO A 623 39.90 -10.70 17.63
C PRO A 623 38.46 -11.24 17.54
N HIS A 624 37.44 -10.44 17.85
CA HIS A 624 36.04 -10.85 17.71
C HIS A 624 35.63 -11.00 16.25
N GLN A 625 36.06 -10.07 15.39
CA GLN A 625 35.80 -10.14 13.95
C GLN A 625 36.59 -11.28 13.30
N GLN A 626 37.84 -11.48 13.70
CA GLN A 626 38.69 -12.58 13.23
C GLN A 626 38.11 -13.95 13.60
N ALA A 627 37.70 -14.15 14.85
CA ALA A 627 37.03 -15.38 15.27
C ALA A 627 35.72 -15.61 14.50
N GLY A 628 34.94 -14.55 14.24
CA GLY A 628 33.73 -14.61 13.43
C GLY A 628 33.98 -15.00 11.97
N ALA A 629 35.02 -14.43 11.35
CA ALA A 629 35.45 -14.74 9.99
C ALA A 629 35.88 -16.21 9.86
N LEU A 630 36.75 -16.69 10.75
CA LEU A 630 37.19 -18.09 10.77
C LEU A 630 36.04 -19.06 11.01
N THR A 631 35.09 -18.72 11.89
CA THR A 631 33.88 -19.51 12.13
C THR A 631 33.01 -19.60 10.87
N THR A 632 32.95 -18.51 10.09
CA THR A 632 32.18 -18.45 8.84
C THR A 632 32.83 -19.34 7.77
N ILE A 633 34.15 -19.28 7.63
CA ILE A 633 34.92 -20.14 6.71
C ILE A 633 34.75 -21.60 7.12
N ALA A 634 34.87 -21.93 8.41
CA ALA A 634 34.71 -23.29 8.92
C ALA A 634 33.34 -23.88 8.55
N ARG A 635 32.26 -23.09 8.65
CA ARG A 635 30.91 -23.53 8.24
C ARG A 635 30.79 -23.83 6.75
N ALA A 636 31.58 -23.16 5.90
CA ALA A 636 31.59 -23.41 4.47
C ALA A 636 32.33 -24.70 4.12
N VAL A 637 33.47 -24.96 4.76
CA VAL A 637 34.27 -26.17 4.49
C VAL A 637 33.78 -27.40 5.25
N ALA A 638 32.90 -27.25 6.25
CA ALA A 638 32.40 -28.34 7.10
C ALA A 638 31.84 -29.55 6.33
N GLN A 639 31.27 -29.35 5.14
CA GLN A 639 30.71 -30.44 4.33
C GLN A 639 31.73 -31.17 3.47
N THR A 640 32.88 -30.54 3.16
CA THR A 640 33.85 -31.04 2.18
C THR A 640 35.19 -31.39 2.78
N ASP A 641 35.63 -30.63 3.78
CA ASP A 641 36.78 -30.95 4.61
C ASP A 641 36.44 -30.70 6.09
N PRO A 642 35.80 -31.69 6.75
CA PRO A 642 35.48 -31.61 8.17
C PRO A 642 36.72 -31.44 9.05
N GLU A 643 37.88 -31.95 8.64
CA GLU A 643 39.13 -31.80 9.40
C GLU A 643 39.63 -30.36 9.33
N HIS A 644 39.56 -29.71 8.17
CA HIS A 644 39.89 -28.30 8.02
C HIS A 644 38.90 -27.40 8.77
N ALA A 645 37.60 -27.71 8.72
CA ALA A 645 36.60 -27.03 9.54
C ALA A 645 36.88 -27.17 11.05
N ALA A 646 37.32 -28.35 11.50
CA ALA A 646 37.70 -28.59 12.89
C ALA A 646 38.94 -27.77 13.29
N ARG A 647 39.96 -27.68 12.41
CA ARG A 647 41.15 -26.82 12.63
C ARG A 647 40.77 -25.33 12.70
N LEU A 648 39.92 -24.86 11.80
CA LEU A 648 39.47 -23.46 11.77
C LEU A 648 38.64 -23.10 13.00
N THR A 649 37.77 -24.00 13.46
CA THR A 649 37.01 -23.80 14.70
C THR A 649 37.88 -23.85 15.95
N GLU A 650 38.91 -24.71 15.99
CA GLU A 650 39.94 -24.69 17.04
C GLU A 650 40.75 -23.40 17.04
N HIS A 651 41.05 -22.87 15.86
CA HIS A 651 41.73 -21.58 15.74
C HIS A 651 40.84 -20.41 16.16
N ALA A 652 39.56 -20.42 15.74
CA ALA A 652 38.57 -19.44 16.18
C ALA A 652 38.36 -19.49 17.70
N GLU A 653 38.36 -20.69 18.30
CA GLU A 653 38.28 -20.91 19.75
C GLU A 653 39.49 -20.35 20.49
N THR A 654 40.72 -20.62 20.01
CA THR A 654 41.94 -20.05 20.60
C THR A 654 41.95 -18.51 20.53
N ILE A 655 41.48 -17.92 19.44
CA ILE A 655 41.33 -16.46 19.33
C ILE A 655 40.20 -15.96 20.25
N ALA A 656 39.07 -16.66 20.31
CA ALA A 656 37.97 -16.30 21.19
C ALA A 656 38.39 -16.26 22.67
N HIS A 657 39.28 -17.16 23.09
CA HIS A 657 39.89 -17.13 24.43
C HIS A 657 40.76 -15.89 24.70
N THR A 658 41.27 -15.23 23.67
CA THR A 658 42.03 -13.97 23.82
C THR A 658 41.13 -12.74 23.94
N ILE A 659 39.82 -12.87 23.67
CA ILE A 659 38.87 -11.76 23.74
C ILE A 659 38.65 -11.38 25.21
N THR A 660 39.12 -10.20 25.60
CA THR A 660 39.00 -9.68 26.96
C THR A 660 37.62 -9.10 27.26
N HIS A 661 36.91 -8.60 26.24
CA HIS A 661 35.59 -8.00 26.44
C HIS A 661 34.53 -9.11 26.59
N PRO A 662 33.86 -9.24 27.77
CA PRO A 662 32.97 -10.39 28.06
C PRO A 662 31.84 -10.60 27.05
N ARG A 663 31.17 -9.51 26.62
CA ARG A 663 30.10 -9.59 25.60
C ARG A 663 30.60 -10.08 24.23
N GLN A 664 31.79 -9.67 23.82
CA GLN A 664 32.38 -10.12 22.55
C GLN A 664 32.88 -11.56 22.67
N HIS A 665 33.46 -11.92 23.82
CA HIS A 665 33.86 -13.28 24.15
C HIS A 665 32.67 -14.24 24.05
N ASP A 666 31.58 -13.96 24.77
CA ASP A 666 30.38 -14.79 24.72
C ASP A 666 29.74 -14.86 23.33
N SER A 667 29.76 -13.75 22.57
CA SER A 667 29.25 -13.69 21.18
C SER A 667 30.06 -14.58 20.24
N ALA A 668 31.39 -14.54 20.35
CA ALA A 668 32.29 -15.37 19.56
C ALA A 668 32.09 -16.85 19.87
N PHE A 669 32.09 -17.22 21.16
CA PHE A 669 31.85 -18.60 21.59
C PHE A 669 30.48 -19.10 21.17
N ARG A 670 29.43 -18.28 21.29
CA ARG A 670 28.09 -18.63 20.80
C ARG A 670 28.11 -18.93 19.29
N ASN A 671 28.77 -18.12 18.48
CA ASN A 671 28.86 -18.35 17.04
C ASN A 671 29.63 -19.64 16.71
N ILE A 672 30.69 -19.96 17.47
CA ILE A 672 31.44 -21.21 17.35
C ILE A 672 30.55 -22.41 17.72
N VAL A 673 29.77 -22.34 18.80
CA VAL A 673 28.79 -23.38 19.18
C VAL A 673 27.83 -23.67 18.03
N TYR A 674 27.34 -22.64 17.34
CA TYR A 674 26.46 -22.83 16.18
C TYR A 674 27.16 -23.48 14.98
N ALA A 675 28.44 -23.21 14.76
CA ALA A 675 29.21 -23.82 13.68
C ALA A 675 29.53 -25.29 13.96
N VAL A 676 29.95 -25.59 15.19
CA VAL A 676 30.38 -26.92 15.63
C VAL A 676 29.17 -27.81 15.94
N GLY A 677 28.00 -27.25 16.29
CA GLY A 677 26.84 -28.01 16.76
C GLY A 677 26.26 -29.02 15.77
N GLN A 678 26.55 -28.91 14.47
CA GLN A 678 26.14 -29.89 13.46
C GLN A 678 27.18 -31.01 13.24
N THR A 679 28.46 -30.73 13.46
CA THR A 679 29.57 -31.66 13.20
C THR A 679 30.02 -32.40 14.45
N ASP A 680 30.01 -31.71 15.59
CA ASP A 680 30.45 -32.22 16.88
C ASP A 680 29.61 -31.59 18.02
N PRO A 681 28.42 -32.14 18.29
CA PRO A 681 27.55 -31.63 19.35
C PRO A 681 28.19 -31.71 20.75
N GLU A 682 29.14 -32.62 20.98
CA GLU A 682 29.84 -32.76 22.27
C GLU A 682 30.81 -31.62 22.51
N ARG A 683 31.56 -31.23 21.47
CA ARG A 683 32.41 -30.05 21.51
C ARG A 683 31.59 -28.77 21.58
N ALA A 684 30.47 -28.68 20.86
CA ALA A 684 29.55 -27.54 20.96
C ALA A 684 28.96 -27.39 22.37
N GLU A 685 28.63 -28.49 23.04
CA GLU A 685 28.20 -28.51 24.44
C GLU A 685 29.33 -28.03 25.38
N THR A 686 30.55 -28.49 25.16
CA THR A 686 31.73 -28.08 25.95
C THR A 686 31.99 -26.58 25.81
N ILE A 687 31.90 -26.05 24.60
CA ILE A 687 32.07 -24.62 24.32
C ILE A 687 30.90 -23.80 24.87
N ALA A 688 29.66 -24.30 24.79
CA ALA A 688 28.52 -23.61 25.39
C ALA A 688 28.69 -23.46 26.92
N ARG A 689 29.33 -24.43 27.58
CA ARG A 689 29.66 -24.37 29.01
C ARG A 689 30.75 -23.34 29.36
N THR A 690 31.58 -22.89 28.41
CA THR A 690 32.61 -21.87 28.66
C THR A 690 32.05 -20.45 28.62
N ILE A 691 30.83 -20.26 28.11
CA ILE A 691 30.13 -18.98 28.12
C ILE A 691 29.83 -18.57 29.56
N THR A 692 30.30 -17.37 29.93
CA THR A 692 30.25 -16.90 31.32
C THR A 692 28.91 -16.27 31.69
N ASP A 693 28.25 -15.63 30.72
CA ASP A 693 26.91 -15.08 30.89
C ASP A 693 25.89 -16.23 30.88
N SER A 694 25.26 -16.46 32.04
CA SER A 694 24.32 -17.57 32.24
C SER A 694 23.16 -17.56 31.24
N LYS A 695 22.67 -16.38 30.86
CA LYS A 695 21.60 -16.24 29.87
C LYS A 695 22.08 -16.64 28.47
N ARG A 696 23.24 -16.15 28.03
CA ARG A 696 23.82 -16.54 26.72
C ARG A 696 24.23 -18.02 26.69
N GLN A 697 24.71 -18.55 27.81
CA GLN A 697 25.02 -19.97 27.96
C GLN A 697 23.75 -20.82 27.80
N ALA A 698 22.65 -20.45 28.47
CA ALA A 698 21.40 -21.14 28.32
C ALA A 698 20.84 -21.04 26.90
N GLU A 699 20.95 -19.87 26.25
CA GLU A 699 20.58 -19.70 24.83
C GLU A 699 21.39 -20.62 23.91
N ALA A 700 22.70 -20.74 24.14
CA ALA A 700 23.60 -21.61 23.38
C ALA A 700 23.29 -23.10 23.61
N LEU A 701 23.11 -23.53 24.86
CA LEU A 701 22.73 -24.91 25.19
C LEU A 701 21.34 -25.26 24.65
N ALA A 702 20.37 -24.36 24.78
CA ALA A 702 19.04 -24.54 24.20
C ALA A 702 19.12 -24.65 22.67
N ALA A 703 19.99 -23.89 22.02
CA ALA A 703 20.22 -24.01 20.59
C ALA A 703 20.83 -25.37 20.20
N THR A 704 21.85 -25.84 20.91
CA THR A 704 22.44 -27.17 20.68
C THR A 704 21.40 -28.27 20.91
N ALA A 705 20.57 -28.16 21.95
CA ALA A 705 19.48 -29.09 22.21
C ALA A 705 18.46 -29.12 21.05
N ARG A 706 18.07 -27.97 20.49
CA ARG A 706 17.18 -27.91 19.32
C ARG A 706 17.77 -28.52 18.05
N VAL A 707 19.09 -28.50 17.88
CA VAL A 707 19.75 -29.18 16.74
C VAL A 707 19.73 -30.70 16.97
N VAL A 708 20.09 -31.12 18.18
CA VAL A 708 20.18 -32.54 18.54
C VAL A 708 18.81 -33.22 18.62
N VAL A 709 17.73 -32.50 18.96
CA VAL A 709 16.40 -33.11 19.17
C VAL A 709 15.90 -33.86 17.93
N ARG A 710 16.30 -33.41 16.74
CA ARG A 710 15.90 -34.05 15.47
C ARG A 710 16.56 -35.40 15.26
N THR A 711 17.78 -35.58 15.75
CA THR A 711 18.55 -36.83 15.60
C THR A 711 18.44 -37.72 16.83
N ASN A 712 18.31 -37.12 18.01
CA ASN A 712 18.25 -37.79 19.29
C ASN A 712 17.51 -36.90 20.33
N PRO A 713 16.18 -37.03 20.47
CA PRO A 713 15.38 -36.30 21.45
C PRO A 713 15.88 -36.48 22.89
N GLU A 714 16.31 -37.69 23.24
CA GLU A 714 16.83 -38.00 24.58
C GLU A 714 18.13 -37.25 24.87
N ARG A 715 19.01 -37.09 23.87
CA ARG A 715 20.23 -36.29 24.02
C ARG A 715 19.94 -34.79 24.08
N ALA A 716 18.93 -34.30 23.38
CA ALA A 716 18.49 -32.90 23.50
C ALA A 716 17.97 -32.60 24.91
N GLU A 717 17.23 -33.53 25.50
CA GLU A 717 16.82 -33.47 26.89
C GLU A 717 18.05 -33.39 27.81
N ILE A 718 19.06 -34.25 27.64
CA ILE A 718 20.32 -34.21 28.41
C ILE A 718 21.03 -32.85 28.27
N ILE A 719 21.02 -32.23 27.09
CA ILE A 719 21.64 -30.91 26.90
C ILE A 719 20.84 -29.82 27.62
N THR A 720 19.51 -29.88 27.64
CA THR A 720 18.71 -28.93 28.43
C THR A 720 18.95 -29.08 29.93
N HIS A 721 19.27 -30.28 30.42
CA HIS A 721 19.66 -30.50 31.81
C HIS A 721 20.95 -29.74 32.19
N ALA A 722 21.82 -29.47 31.22
CA ALA A 722 23.04 -28.68 31.45
C ALA A 722 22.76 -27.17 31.65
N ILE A 723 21.55 -26.69 31.38
CA ILE A 723 21.14 -25.31 31.67
C ILE A 723 20.99 -25.16 33.18
N GLY A 724 21.88 -24.41 33.81
CA GLY A 724 21.93 -24.28 35.27
C GLY A 724 20.72 -23.56 35.88
N ASP A 725 20.19 -22.55 35.18
CA ASP A 725 19.03 -21.79 35.65
C ASP A 725 17.72 -22.55 35.37
N PRO A 726 16.93 -22.91 36.40
CA PRO A 726 15.74 -23.73 36.21
C PRO A 726 14.64 -23.03 35.39
N TYR A 727 14.52 -21.71 35.47
CA TYR A 727 13.56 -20.94 34.67
C TYR A 727 13.92 -20.95 33.18
N GLN A 728 15.20 -20.70 32.84
CA GLN A 728 15.69 -20.80 31.47
C GLN A 728 15.63 -22.24 30.95
N ARG A 729 15.81 -23.24 31.82
CA ARG A 729 15.62 -24.66 31.48
C ARG A 729 14.16 -24.94 31.13
N VAL A 730 13.19 -24.47 31.92
CA VAL A 730 11.76 -24.58 31.58
C VAL A 730 11.47 -23.90 30.25
N SER A 731 12.01 -22.70 30.02
CA SER A 731 11.82 -22.00 28.74
C SER A 731 12.41 -22.78 27.54
N ALA A 732 13.56 -23.43 27.71
CA ALA A 732 14.18 -24.26 26.69
C ALA A 732 13.37 -25.55 26.45
N LEU A 733 12.87 -26.20 27.51
CA LEU A 733 11.99 -27.35 27.42
C LEU A 733 10.67 -27.01 26.75
N VAL A 734 10.04 -25.89 27.07
CA VAL A 734 8.83 -25.40 26.39
C VAL A 734 9.09 -25.24 24.88
N SER A 735 10.26 -24.74 24.49
CA SER A 735 10.65 -24.65 23.08
C SER A 735 10.81 -26.04 22.42
N ILE A 736 11.34 -27.03 23.15
CA ILE A 736 11.45 -28.42 22.66
C ILE A 736 10.06 -29.07 22.60
N ILE A 737 9.19 -28.85 23.58
CA ILE A 737 7.81 -29.33 23.62
C ILE A 737 7.06 -28.83 22.40
N GLU A 738 7.16 -27.55 22.05
CA GLU A 738 6.56 -26.99 20.85
C GLU A 738 7.08 -27.64 19.55
N MET A 739 8.36 -28.07 19.51
CA MET A 739 8.96 -28.76 18.36
C MET A 739 8.60 -30.26 18.28
N VAL A 740 8.41 -30.91 19.42
CA VAL A 740 8.12 -32.35 19.53
C VAL A 740 6.62 -32.63 19.48
N ALA A 741 5.77 -31.72 19.99
CA ALA A 741 4.32 -31.89 20.07
C ALA A 741 3.64 -32.27 18.75
N PRO A 742 4.08 -31.79 17.57
CA PRO A 742 3.51 -32.21 16.30
C PRO A 742 3.91 -33.63 15.86
N THR A 743 5.10 -34.10 16.25
CA THR A 743 5.67 -35.38 15.77
C THR A 743 5.47 -36.52 16.75
N ASP A 744 5.48 -36.22 18.05
CA ASP A 744 5.30 -37.19 19.13
C ASP A 744 4.60 -36.49 20.32
N PRO A 745 3.25 -36.44 20.30
CA PRO A 745 2.47 -35.83 21.36
C PRO A 745 2.68 -36.49 22.73
N GLU A 746 3.00 -37.79 22.75
CA GLU A 746 3.27 -38.51 24.00
C GLU A 746 4.62 -38.07 24.59
N HIS A 747 5.65 -37.90 23.77
CA HIS A 747 6.92 -37.35 24.21
C HIS A 747 6.81 -35.89 24.64
N ALA A 748 6.01 -35.08 23.94
CA ALA A 748 5.73 -33.71 24.34
C ALA A 748 4.96 -33.63 25.67
N ALA A 749 4.02 -34.55 25.92
CA ALA A 749 3.35 -34.67 27.21
C ALA A 749 4.34 -35.05 28.32
N ARG A 750 5.26 -35.99 28.08
CA ARG A 750 6.34 -36.34 29.02
C ARG A 750 7.27 -35.15 29.31
N LEU A 751 7.65 -34.40 28.27
CA LEU A 751 8.48 -33.20 28.42
C LEU A 751 7.74 -32.07 29.15
N THR A 752 6.43 -31.95 28.96
CA THR A 752 5.58 -30.99 29.68
C THR A 752 5.51 -31.34 31.16
N GLU A 753 5.32 -32.62 31.49
CA GLU A 753 5.41 -33.11 32.86
C GLU A 753 6.79 -32.88 33.48
N HIS A 754 7.86 -33.02 32.67
CA HIS A 754 9.22 -32.70 33.11
C HIS A 754 9.43 -31.19 33.33
N ALA A 755 8.93 -30.34 32.44
CA ALA A 755 8.98 -28.89 32.58
C ALA A 755 8.17 -28.39 33.79
N GLU A 756 7.02 -29.00 34.06
CA GLU A 756 6.25 -28.78 35.28
C GLU A 756 7.04 -29.22 36.51
N THR A 757 7.64 -30.41 36.50
CA THR A 757 8.48 -30.90 37.59
C THR A 757 9.62 -29.92 37.90
N ILE A 758 10.28 -29.39 36.87
CA ILE A 758 11.33 -28.37 37.05
C ILE A 758 10.74 -27.05 37.53
N ALA A 759 9.60 -26.61 37.00
CA ALA A 759 8.91 -25.43 37.51
C ALA A 759 8.59 -25.59 39.01
N TYR A 760 8.19 -26.79 39.45
CA TYR A 760 7.97 -27.11 40.87
C TYR A 760 9.26 -27.13 41.71
N THR A 761 10.44 -27.26 41.09
CA THR A 761 11.73 -27.12 41.79
C THR A 761 12.23 -25.68 41.88
N ILE A 762 11.60 -24.72 41.19
CA ILE A 762 11.95 -23.31 41.31
C ILE A 762 11.54 -22.85 42.71
N THR A 763 12.53 -22.50 43.53
CA THR A 763 12.34 -22.07 44.91
C THR A 763 11.86 -20.62 45.03
N ASP A 764 12.12 -19.81 44.01
CA ASP A 764 11.64 -18.44 43.92
C ASP A 764 10.18 -18.43 43.42
N PRO A 765 9.20 -18.06 44.26
CA PRO A 765 7.80 -18.15 43.88
C PRO A 765 7.43 -17.23 42.71
N ASP A 766 8.13 -16.11 42.51
CA ASP A 766 7.87 -15.18 41.40
C ASP A 766 8.29 -15.82 40.06
N LEU A 767 9.50 -16.41 40.01
CA LEU A 767 10.00 -17.13 38.84
C LEU A 767 9.24 -18.43 38.59
N GLN A 768 8.84 -19.13 39.66
CA GLN A 768 8.02 -20.32 39.57
C GLN A 768 6.67 -19.98 38.95
N THR A 769 6.03 -18.92 39.42
CA THR A 769 4.72 -18.50 38.92
C THR A 769 4.80 -18.03 37.46
N LYS A 770 5.88 -17.34 37.07
CA LYS A 770 6.16 -17.00 35.65
C LYS A 770 6.40 -18.24 34.78
N ALA A 771 7.12 -19.24 35.29
CA ALA A 771 7.33 -20.51 34.60
C ALA A 771 6.00 -21.25 34.37
N LEU A 772 5.15 -21.32 35.40
CA LEU A 772 3.82 -21.92 35.31
C LEU A 772 2.90 -21.13 34.37
N ALA A 773 2.95 -19.80 34.37
CA ALA A 773 2.23 -18.97 33.39
C ALA A 773 2.67 -19.28 31.95
N THR A 774 3.98 -19.47 31.75
CA THR A 774 4.56 -19.79 30.44
C THR A 774 4.11 -21.17 29.96
N ILE A 775 4.09 -22.18 30.85
CA ILE A 775 3.57 -23.52 30.57
C ILE A 775 2.05 -23.46 30.32
N ALA A 776 1.29 -22.77 31.17
CA ALA A 776 -0.16 -22.63 31.07
C ALA A 776 -0.57 -22.01 29.73
N ARG A 777 0.17 -21.03 29.22
CA ARG A 777 -0.05 -20.43 27.90
C ARG A 777 0.04 -21.46 26.76
N VAL A 778 0.99 -22.40 26.83
CA VAL A 778 1.18 -23.44 25.80
C VAL A 778 0.14 -24.54 25.93
N VAL A 779 -0.23 -24.88 27.17
CA VAL A 779 -1.15 -25.98 27.48
C VAL A 779 -2.62 -25.57 27.40
N VAL A 780 -2.98 -24.27 27.50
CA VAL A 780 -4.39 -23.79 27.47
C VAL A 780 -5.15 -24.25 26.22
N ARG A 781 -4.44 -24.52 25.13
CA ARG A 781 -5.00 -24.99 23.86
C ARG A 781 -5.08 -26.51 23.72
N THR A 782 -4.18 -27.24 24.40
CA THR A 782 -4.07 -28.71 24.29
C THR A 782 -4.76 -29.43 25.44
N ASP A 783 -4.80 -28.82 26.63
CA ASP A 783 -5.41 -29.33 27.85
C ASP A 783 -5.84 -28.16 28.76
N PRO A 784 -7.05 -27.58 28.54
CA PRO A 784 -7.58 -26.45 29.30
C PRO A 784 -7.74 -26.78 30.79
N GLU A 785 -8.04 -28.03 31.14
CA GLU A 785 -8.18 -28.46 32.52
C GLU A 785 -6.82 -28.43 33.23
N ARG A 786 -5.74 -28.81 32.54
CA ARG A 786 -4.38 -28.68 33.06
C ARG A 786 -3.96 -27.21 33.19
N ALA A 787 -4.33 -26.34 32.26
CA ALA A 787 -4.08 -24.90 32.40
C ALA A 787 -4.85 -24.27 33.58
N ALA A 788 -6.08 -24.72 33.84
CA ALA A 788 -6.85 -24.33 35.02
C ALA A 788 -6.16 -24.79 36.31
N ARG A 789 -5.67 -26.04 36.37
CA ARG A 789 -4.89 -26.55 37.52
C ARG A 789 -3.59 -25.78 37.74
N LEU A 790 -2.88 -25.41 36.66
CA LEU A 790 -1.67 -24.59 36.77
C LEU A 790 -1.98 -23.16 37.26
N THR A 791 -3.14 -22.61 36.89
CA THR A 791 -3.60 -21.29 37.35
C THR A 791 -4.03 -21.32 38.81
N GLU A 792 -4.76 -22.35 39.23
CA GLU A 792 -5.09 -22.59 40.63
C GLU A 792 -3.82 -22.79 41.46
N HIS A 793 -2.84 -23.52 40.93
CA HIS A 793 -1.57 -23.69 41.61
C HIS A 793 -0.75 -22.38 41.67
N ALA A 794 -0.69 -21.61 40.58
CA ALA A 794 -0.10 -20.28 40.55
C ALA A 794 -0.76 -19.33 41.57
N GLU A 795 -2.08 -19.43 41.72
CA GLU A 795 -2.82 -18.73 42.76
C GLU A 795 -2.37 -19.21 44.15
N THR A 796 -2.32 -20.53 44.41
CA THR A 796 -1.80 -21.03 45.71
C THR A 796 -0.36 -20.61 45.99
N LEU A 797 0.50 -20.54 44.97
CA LEU A 797 1.87 -20.05 45.10
C LEU A 797 1.93 -18.54 45.32
N ALA A 798 1.04 -17.78 44.70
CA ALA A 798 0.90 -16.36 45.00
C ALA A 798 0.62 -16.17 46.50
N HIS A 799 -0.17 -17.05 47.14
CA HIS A 799 -0.37 -17.01 48.60
C HIS A 799 0.87 -17.34 49.42
N THR A 800 1.88 -18.02 48.84
CA THR A 800 3.17 -18.27 49.49
C THR A 800 4.16 -17.12 49.34
N ILE A 801 3.90 -16.17 48.43
CA ILE A 801 4.69 -14.95 48.31
C ILE A 801 4.43 -14.09 49.55
N THR A 802 5.40 -14.05 50.44
CA THR A 802 5.30 -13.29 51.70
C THR A 802 5.15 -11.78 51.47
N ASN A 803 5.62 -11.26 50.34
CA ASN A 803 5.47 -9.85 49.97
C ASN A 803 4.16 -9.64 49.19
N PRO A 804 3.14 -9.00 49.79
CA PRO A 804 1.85 -8.85 49.13
C PRO A 804 1.92 -7.94 47.88
N SER A 805 2.91 -7.05 47.79
CA SER A 805 3.14 -6.21 46.60
C SER A 805 3.57 -7.05 45.38
N HIS A 806 4.45 -8.02 45.60
CA HIS A 806 4.87 -8.95 44.54
C HIS A 806 3.73 -9.92 44.19
N GLN A 807 2.97 -10.35 45.20
CA GLN A 807 1.78 -11.18 45.00
C GLN A 807 0.78 -10.50 44.06
N VAL A 808 0.48 -9.22 44.26
CA VAL A 808 -0.40 -8.47 43.36
C VAL A 808 0.21 -8.30 41.97
N HIS A 809 1.50 -8.02 41.87
CA HIS A 809 2.17 -7.91 40.57
C HIS A 809 2.07 -9.22 39.76
N VAL A 810 2.27 -10.36 40.42
CA VAL A 810 2.13 -11.68 39.82
C VAL A 810 0.68 -11.94 39.38
N LEU A 811 -0.31 -11.58 40.20
CA LEU A 811 -1.72 -11.69 39.83
C LEU A 811 -2.06 -10.78 38.64
N ALA A 812 -1.49 -9.57 38.56
CA ALA A 812 -1.67 -8.65 37.44
C ALA A 812 -1.11 -9.23 36.12
N GLU A 813 -0.01 -9.98 36.16
CA GLU A 813 0.52 -10.68 34.98
C GLU A 813 -0.39 -11.84 34.54
N PHE A 814 -1.00 -12.55 35.48
CA PHE A 814 -2.02 -13.56 35.16
C PHE A 814 -3.30 -12.94 34.62
N ILE A 815 -3.78 -11.83 35.22
CA ILE A 815 -4.89 -11.04 34.70
C ILE A 815 -4.62 -10.70 33.23
N LYS A 816 -3.43 -10.22 32.88
CA LYS A 816 -3.05 -9.99 31.47
C LYS A 816 -3.02 -11.28 30.64
N ALA A 817 -2.51 -12.40 31.17
CA ALA A 817 -2.41 -13.67 30.45
C ALA A 817 -3.78 -14.33 30.17
N VAL A 818 -4.81 -14.06 31.00
CA VAL A 818 -6.14 -14.66 30.89
C VAL A 818 -7.28 -13.68 30.54
N ALA A 819 -7.05 -12.36 30.57
CA ALA A 819 -8.04 -11.28 30.34
C ALA A 819 -8.87 -11.42 29.06
N GLY A 820 -8.32 -12.06 28.03
CA GLY A 820 -9.02 -12.30 26.75
C GLY A 820 -9.72 -13.65 26.62
N SER A 821 -9.46 -14.61 27.51
CA SER A 821 -9.95 -15.99 27.38
C SER A 821 -10.91 -16.38 28.50
N ASP A 822 -10.82 -15.74 29.67
CA ASP A 822 -11.64 -16.05 30.85
C ASP A 822 -11.94 -14.77 31.68
N PRO A 823 -13.06 -14.07 31.40
CA PRO A 823 -13.47 -12.86 32.12
C PRO A 823 -13.85 -13.11 33.59
N GLU A 824 -14.39 -14.29 33.89
CA GLU A 824 -14.78 -14.68 35.25
C GLU A 824 -13.53 -14.90 36.12
N CYS A 825 -12.52 -15.58 35.58
CA CYS A 825 -11.22 -15.69 36.23
C CYS A 825 -10.54 -14.33 36.38
N THR A 826 -10.68 -13.42 35.41
CA THR A 826 -10.11 -12.07 35.47
C THR A 826 -10.71 -11.23 36.59
N ALA A 827 -12.03 -11.18 36.70
CA ALA A 827 -12.72 -10.47 37.77
C ALA A 827 -12.34 -11.02 39.16
N ARG A 828 -12.28 -12.35 39.29
CA ARG A 828 -11.88 -13.03 40.52
C ARG A 828 -10.44 -12.71 40.92
N LEU A 829 -9.51 -12.68 39.96
CA LEU A 829 -8.11 -12.33 40.21
C LEU A 829 -7.95 -10.85 40.58
N THR A 830 -8.73 -9.94 39.98
CA THR A 830 -8.74 -8.50 40.30
C THR A 830 -9.25 -8.24 41.71
N GLU A 831 -10.40 -8.80 42.09
CA GLU A 831 -10.95 -8.68 43.45
C GLU A 831 -9.96 -9.24 44.49
N ARG A 832 -9.27 -10.33 44.14
CA ARG A 832 -8.24 -10.91 44.99
C ARG A 832 -7.01 -9.99 45.10
N ALA A 833 -6.55 -9.41 44.00
CA ALA A 833 -5.46 -8.46 43.97
C ALA A 833 -5.75 -7.21 44.81
N GLU A 834 -6.97 -6.67 44.75
CA GLU A 834 -7.44 -5.57 45.62
C GLU A 834 -7.42 -5.99 47.10
N THR A 835 -7.97 -7.17 47.41
CA THR A 835 -7.98 -7.70 48.79
C THR A 835 -6.56 -7.80 49.35
N ILE A 836 -5.61 -8.27 48.55
CA ILE A 836 -4.20 -8.40 48.95
C ILE A 836 -3.52 -7.04 49.04
N ALA A 837 -3.80 -6.12 48.10
CA ALA A 837 -3.30 -4.76 48.16
C ALA A 837 -3.66 -4.11 49.51
N HIS A 838 -4.90 -4.28 49.96
CA HIS A 838 -5.37 -3.80 51.28
C HIS A 838 -4.72 -4.48 52.49
N THR A 839 -3.98 -5.58 52.32
CA THR A 839 -3.16 -6.17 53.39
C THR A 839 -1.76 -5.55 53.50
N ILE A 840 -1.32 -4.76 52.51
CA ILE A 840 -0.03 -4.09 52.53
C ILE A 840 -0.08 -2.95 53.54
N THR A 841 0.76 -3.06 54.57
CA THR A 841 0.85 -2.08 55.64
C THR A 841 1.79 -0.91 55.33
N ASP A 842 2.72 -1.07 54.37
CA ASP A 842 3.58 0.02 53.88
C ASP A 842 2.76 0.90 52.92
N PRO A 843 2.48 2.17 53.27
CA PRO A 843 1.60 3.03 52.48
C PRO A 843 2.12 3.30 51.07
N ASN A 844 3.43 3.45 50.89
CA ASN A 844 4.00 3.73 49.58
C ASN A 844 3.89 2.51 48.66
N GLN A 845 4.14 1.31 49.18
CA GLN A 845 3.98 0.09 48.39
C GLN A 845 2.52 -0.23 48.12
N HIS A 846 1.64 -0.03 49.09
CA HIS A 846 0.19 -0.14 48.94
C HIS A 846 -0.28 0.70 47.75
N ASP A 847 0.11 1.97 47.71
CA ASP A 847 -0.32 2.93 46.71
C ASP A 847 0.26 2.64 45.32
N ASN A 848 1.53 2.23 45.21
CA ASN A 848 2.11 1.78 43.95
C ASN A 848 1.43 0.52 43.40
N VAL A 849 1.02 -0.39 44.28
CA VAL A 849 0.35 -1.63 43.91
C VAL A 849 -1.08 -1.35 43.43
N LEU A 850 -1.80 -0.46 44.10
CA LEU A 850 -3.10 0.02 43.63
C LEU A 850 -2.99 0.72 42.28
N GLN A 851 -1.95 1.53 42.06
CA GLN A 851 -1.67 2.13 40.76
C GLN A 851 -1.44 1.06 39.67
N ASN A 852 -0.72 -0.02 39.96
CA ASN A 852 -0.53 -1.13 39.02
C ASN A 852 -1.84 -1.87 38.70
N ILE A 853 -2.75 -2.01 39.68
CA ILE A 853 -4.09 -2.55 39.44
C ILE A 853 -4.86 -1.58 38.53
N VAL A 854 -4.87 -0.27 38.83
CA VAL A 854 -5.47 0.79 38.02
C VAL A 854 -4.97 0.72 36.57
N TYR A 855 -3.69 0.45 36.34
CA TYR A 855 -3.17 0.26 34.97
C TYR A 855 -3.59 -1.06 34.33
N ALA A 856 -3.67 -2.16 35.09
CA ALA A 856 -4.11 -3.45 34.58
C ALA A 856 -5.61 -3.46 34.19
N VAL A 857 -6.43 -2.64 34.87
CA VAL A 857 -7.88 -2.59 34.65
C VAL A 857 -8.40 -1.31 33.98
N GLY A 858 -7.60 -0.24 33.89
CA GLY A 858 -8.08 1.09 33.46
C GLY A 858 -8.64 1.17 32.04
N GLN A 859 -8.32 0.20 31.19
CA GLN A 859 -8.93 0.05 29.86
C GLN A 859 -10.16 -0.86 29.84
N THR A 860 -10.28 -1.77 30.81
CA THR A 860 -11.41 -2.70 30.91
C THR A 860 -12.52 -2.17 31.83
N ASP A 861 -12.20 -1.28 32.79
CA ASP A 861 -13.12 -0.71 33.80
C ASP A 861 -12.60 0.63 34.42
N PRO A 862 -12.94 1.81 33.85
CA PRO A 862 -12.45 3.12 34.29
C PRO A 862 -13.11 3.66 35.57
N GLU A 863 -14.36 3.29 35.83
CA GLU A 863 -15.04 3.67 37.08
C GLU A 863 -14.36 2.97 38.27
N ARG A 864 -14.03 1.68 38.10
CA ARG A 864 -13.27 0.95 39.11
C ARG A 864 -11.86 1.51 39.28
N ALA A 865 -11.21 1.94 38.19
CA ALA A 865 -9.91 2.62 38.26
C ALA A 865 -9.96 3.94 39.08
N GLU A 866 -11.00 4.77 38.95
CA GLU A 866 -11.18 5.97 39.78
C GLU A 866 -11.39 5.64 41.24
N THR A 867 -12.25 4.65 41.53
CA THR A 867 -12.49 4.25 42.92
C THR A 867 -11.22 3.74 43.59
N ILE A 868 -10.36 3.03 42.85
CA ILE A 868 -9.07 2.59 43.36
C ILE A 868 -8.10 3.79 43.52
N ALA A 869 -8.05 4.73 42.57
CA ALA A 869 -7.23 5.94 42.68
C ALA A 869 -7.60 6.81 43.90
N ASP A 870 -8.88 6.84 44.28
CA ASP A 870 -9.36 7.55 45.47
C ASP A 870 -8.90 6.90 46.79
N THR A 871 -8.51 5.63 46.75
CA THR A 871 -7.96 4.91 47.92
C THR A 871 -6.44 5.07 48.08
N ILE A 872 -5.76 5.71 47.12
CA ILE A 872 -4.32 6.03 47.21
C ILE A 872 -4.10 7.11 48.27
N THR A 873 -3.19 6.84 49.21
CA THR A 873 -2.94 7.68 50.39
C THR A 873 -1.81 8.70 50.22
N ASP A 874 -0.80 8.40 49.39
CA ASP A 874 0.29 9.29 49.05
C ASP A 874 -0.22 10.41 48.15
N GLY A 875 -0.16 11.64 48.67
CA GLY A 875 -0.72 12.79 47.98
C GLY A 875 -0.02 13.12 46.67
N PHE A 876 1.25 12.75 46.47
CA PHE A 876 1.91 12.96 45.19
C PHE A 876 1.40 11.97 44.15
N LEU A 877 1.41 10.66 44.46
CA LEU A 877 0.92 9.61 43.57
C LEU A 877 -0.58 9.74 43.30
N GLN A 878 -1.37 10.16 44.29
CA GLN A 878 -2.79 10.41 44.10
C GLN A 878 -3.01 11.61 43.18
N ALA A 879 -2.32 12.74 43.42
CA ALA A 879 -2.42 13.91 42.55
C ALA A 879 -1.93 13.61 41.13
N GLU A 880 -0.87 12.82 40.97
CA GLU A 880 -0.34 12.39 39.67
C GLU A 880 -1.34 11.47 38.95
N THR A 881 -1.82 10.41 39.61
CA THR A 881 -2.80 9.47 39.04
C THR A 881 -4.10 10.18 38.68
N LEU A 882 -4.59 11.11 39.51
CA LEU A 882 -5.76 11.95 39.20
C LEU A 882 -5.47 12.94 38.08
N THR A 883 -4.25 13.50 37.99
CA THR A 883 -3.86 14.39 36.89
C THR A 883 -3.76 13.60 35.58
N GLU A 884 -3.32 12.34 35.60
CA GLU A 884 -3.29 11.45 34.43
C GLU A 884 -4.69 11.05 33.98
N ILE A 885 -5.58 10.70 34.92
CA ILE A 885 -7.00 10.50 34.62
C ILE A 885 -7.64 11.81 34.12
N ALA A 886 -7.29 12.97 34.71
CA ALA A 886 -7.78 14.29 34.30
C ALA A 886 -7.27 14.68 32.92
N LEU A 887 -6.05 14.28 32.56
CA LEU A 887 -5.46 14.53 31.25
C LEU A 887 -6.08 13.61 30.20
N ALA A 888 -6.30 12.33 30.52
CA ALA A 888 -7.09 11.41 29.70
C ALA A 888 -8.55 11.87 29.54
N ALA A 889 -9.08 12.63 30.52
CA ALA A 889 -10.41 13.23 30.51
C ALA A 889 -10.46 14.68 29.97
N ALA A 890 -9.35 15.44 29.88
CA ALA A 890 -9.37 16.88 29.55
C ALA A 890 -9.93 17.17 28.15
N GLN A 891 -9.88 16.17 27.28
CA GLN A 891 -10.41 16.21 25.92
C GLN A 891 -11.83 15.64 25.83
N THR A 892 -12.16 14.61 26.61
CA THR A 892 -13.45 13.91 26.55
C THR A 892 -14.50 14.48 27.52
N ASP A 893 -14.08 15.13 28.62
CA ASP A 893 -14.92 15.76 29.64
C ASP A 893 -14.13 16.85 30.43
N PRO A 894 -14.12 18.13 29.97
CA PRO A 894 -13.39 19.24 30.61
C PRO A 894 -13.91 19.61 32.00
N GLU A 895 -15.20 19.35 32.28
CA GLU A 895 -15.75 19.58 33.60
C GLU A 895 -15.24 18.51 34.58
N ARG A 896 -15.15 17.24 34.15
CA ARG A 896 -14.49 16.18 34.92
C ARG A 896 -13.01 16.47 35.09
N ALA A 897 -12.32 17.00 34.09
CA ALA A 897 -10.92 17.39 34.21
C ALA A 897 -10.71 18.58 35.16
N ALA A 898 -11.55 19.61 35.13
CA ALA A 898 -11.50 20.72 36.08
C ALA A 898 -11.78 20.24 37.52
N ARG A 899 -12.77 19.35 37.70
CA ARG A 899 -13.05 18.72 38.99
C ARG A 899 -11.86 17.89 39.49
N LEU A 900 -11.24 17.09 38.62
CA LEU A 900 -10.07 16.29 38.97
C LEU A 900 -8.83 17.17 39.24
N ALA A 901 -8.65 18.29 38.52
CA ALA A 901 -7.56 19.25 38.74
C ALA A 901 -7.72 20.04 40.05
N ASP A 902 -8.94 20.47 40.40
CA ASP A 902 -9.21 21.11 41.70
C ASP A 902 -9.00 20.12 42.85
N ARG A 903 -9.38 18.85 42.65
CA ARG A 903 -9.07 17.76 43.60
C ARG A 903 -7.56 17.54 43.73
N ALA A 904 -6.84 17.46 42.61
CA ALA A 904 -5.38 17.33 42.60
C ALA A 904 -4.70 18.54 43.28
N GLU A 905 -5.15 19.78 43.05
CA GLU A 905 -4.60 20.98 43.74
C GLU A 905 -4.81 20.90 45.26
N THR A 906 -6.00 20.48 45.67
CA THR A 906 -6.34 20.27 47.09
C THR A 906 -5.40 19.24 47.72
N ILE A 907 -5.11 18.15 47.02
CA ILE A 907 -4.17 17.12 47.46
C ILE A 907 -2.73 17.66 47.46
N VAL A 908 -2.31 18.42 46.46
CA VAL A 908 -0.96 19.01 46.42
C VAL A 908 -0.70 19.97 47.58
N HIS A 909 -1.76 20.57 48.16
CA HIS A 909 -1.63 21.38 49.38
C HIS A 909 -1.29 20.57 50.63
N THR A 910 -1.53 19.26 50.64
CA THR A 910 -1.20 18.35 51.75
C THR A 910 0.22 17.77 51.64
N ILE A 911 0.90 17.92 50.49
CA ILE A 911 2.27 17.41 50.28
C ILE A 911 3.31 18.25 51.06
N THR A 912 4.08 17.58 51.91
CA THR A 912 5.07 18.23 52.78
C THR A 912 6.43 18.45 52.10
N ASN A 913 6.82 17.57 51.16
CA ASN A 913 8.11 17.66 50.47
C ASN A 913 8.07 18.76 49.39
N PRO A 914 8.97 19.76 49.44
CA PRO A 914 8.94 20.90 48.52
C PRO A 914 9.24 20.54 47.06
N THR A 915 10.05 19.52 46.80
CA THR A 915 10.38 19.11 45.42
C THR A 915 9.19 18.43 44.75
N THR A 916 8.56 17.47 45.43
CA THR A 916 7.39 16.77 44.90
C THR A 916 6.18 17.69 44.83
N ARG A 917 6.00 18.56 45.84
CA ARG A 917 4.98 19.61 45.81
C ARG A 917 5.21 20.60 44.68
N GLY A 918 6.46 21.03 44.47
CA GLY A 918 6.83 21.94 43.38
C GLY A 918 6.56 21.33 42.01
N ASN A 919 6.93 20.07 41.80
CA ASN A 919 6.67 19.35 40.55
C ASN A 919 5.17 19.15 40.32
N ALA A 920 4.43 18.70 41.33
CA ALA A 920 2.98 18.53 41.22
C ALA A 920 2.24 19.86 40.97
N LEU A 921 2.69 20.96 41.61
CA LEU A 921 2.18 22.31 41.32
C LEU A 921 2.53 22.77 39.89
N VAL A 922 3.69 22.39 39.35
CA VAL A 922 4.05 22.68 37.96
C VAL A 922 3.19 21.89 36.98
N SER A 923 2.93 20.60 37.25
CA SER A 923 2.01 19.77 36.45
C SER A 923 0.59 20.33 36.46
N ILE A 924 0.13 20.83 37.62
CA ILE A 924 -1.16 21.51 37.75
C ILE A 924 -1.13 22.90 37.10
N LEU A 925 -0.04 23.67 37.19
CA LEU A 925 0.10 25.01 36.56
C LEU A 925 -0.14 24.94 35.07
N GLU A 926 0.25 23.85 34.41
CA GLU A 926 0.01 23.67 32.98
C GLU A 926 -1.48 23.44 32.69
N VAL A 927 -2.15 22.59 33.48
CA VAL A 927 -3.61 22.36 33.39
C VAL A 927 -4.39 23.64 33.75
N VAL A 928 -3.98 24.38 34.78
CA VAL A 928 -4.67 25.60 35.26
C VAL A 928 -4.36 26.81 34.40
N ALA A 929 -3.15 26.99 33.86
CA ALA A 929 -2.88 28.09 32.92
C ALA A 929 -3.70 27.95 31.63
N ALA A 930 -4.11 26.72 31.28
CA ALA A 930 -5.04 26.47 30.18
C ALA A 930 -6.49 26.84 30.52
N ILE A 931 -6.84 26.92 31.81
CA ILE A 931 -8.20 27.20 32.31
C ILE A 931 -8.35 28.66 32.81
N ASP A 932 -7.40 29.21 33.60
CA ASP A 932 -7.40 30.54 34.23
C ASP A 932 -5.97 31.15 34.45
N PRO A 933 -5.53 32.13 33.63
CA PRO A 933 -4.19 32.74 33.70
C PRO A 933 -3.92 33.65 34.90
N GLU A 934 -4.93 34.35 35.45
CA GLU A 934 -4.73 35.19 36.63
C GLU A 934 -4.58 34.33 37.89
N ARG A 935 -5.34 33.23 37.97
CA ARG A 935 -5.15 32.19 38.99
C ARG A 935 -3.78 31.54 38.83
N ALA A 936 -3.33 31.28 37.60
CA ALA A 936 -2.00 30.74 37.34
C ALA A 936 -0.87 31.68 37.78
N ALA A 937 -0.98 33.01 37.62
CA ALA A 937 0.02 33.96 38.10
C ALA A 937 0.14 33.97 39.64
N ARG A 938 -0.99 33.91 40.34
CA ARG A 938 -1.02 33.78 41.81
C ARG A 938 -0.47 32.44 42.29
N LEU A 939 -0.73 31.37 41.54
CA LEU A 939 -0.22 30.03 41.84
C LEU A 939 1.28 29.90 41.50
N ALA A 940 1.77 30.65 40.51
CA ALA A 940 3.18 30.75 40.15
C ALA A 940 4.03 31.43 41.24
N ASP A 941 3.53 32.47 41.91
CA ASP A 941 4.20 33.06 43.08
C ASP A 941 4.43 32.04 44.21
N ARG A 942 3.41 31.20 44.44
CA ARG A 942 3.47 30.11 45.43
C ARG A 942 4.44 29.02 44.97
N ALA A 943 4.37 28.63 43.70
CA ALA A 943 5.26 27.62 43.11
C ALA A 943 6.72 28.09 43.10
N GLU A 944 7.01 29.37 42.80
CA GLU A 944 8.36 29.94 42.82
C GLU A 944 8.99 29.83 44.20
N THR A 945 8.24 30.24 45.23
CA THR A 945 8.69 30.16 46.62
C THR A 945 9.08 28.72 47.01
N ILE A 946 8.32 27.74 46.51
CA ILE A 946 8.57 26.31 46.75
C ILE A 946 9.75 25.80 45.90
N VAL A 947 9.84 26.20 44.62
CA VAL A 947 10.90 25.77 43.68
C VAL A 947 12.28 26.30 44.09
N HIS A 948 12.37 27.47 44.70
CA HIS A 948 13.63 27.97 45.28
C HIS A 948 14.12 27.15 46.47
N THR A 949 13.25 26.33 47.08
CA THR A 949 13.64 25.39 48.14
C THR A 949 14.08 24.01 47.62
N ILE A 950 14.04 23.80 46.29
CA ILE A 950 14.49 22.55 45.64
C ILE A 950 16.02 22.52 45.55
N THR A 951 16.60 21.40 45.97
CA THR A 951 18.06 21.17 45.97
C THR A 951 18.62 20.63 44.64
N ASP A 952 17.79 20.04 43.76
CA ASP A 952 18.21 19.54 42.44
C ASP A 952 18.36 20.67 41.41
N PRO A 953 19.57 20.95 40.89
CA PRO A 953 19.79 22.06 39.94
C PRO A 953 19.08 21.88 38.60
N TYR A 954 18.83 20.64 38.17
CA TYR A 954 18.21 20.37 36.87
C TYR A 954 16.69 20.58 36.92
N GLY A 955 16.03 19.98 37.92
CA GLY A 955 14.62 20.16 38.22
C GLY A 955 14.29 21.60 38.58
N GLN A 956 15.14 22.26 39.38
CA GLN A 956 15.00 23.67 39.70
C GLN A 956 15.08 24.56 38.45
N ALA A 957 16.07 24.33 37.56
CA ALA A 957 16.21 25.12 36.33
C ALA A 957 15.00 24.97 35.38
N ASN A 958 14.43 23.77 35.28
CA ASN A 958 13.23 23.53 34.47
C ASN A 958 11.99 24.19 35.07
N ALA A 959 11.78 24.01 36.38
CA ALA A 959 10.65 24.62 37.08
C ALA A 959 10.73 26.15 37.05
N LEU A 960 11.91 26.75 37.28
CA LEU A 960 12.11 28.21 37.17
C LEU A 960 11.92 28.74 35.75
N ALA A 961 12.30 27.98 34.71
CA ALA A 961 12.04 28.38 33.33
C ALA A 961 10.55 28.41 33.00
N ILE A 962 9.78 27.43 33.51
CA ILE A 962 8.32 27.38 33.36
C ILE A 962 7.68 28.54 34.11
N ILE A 963 8.09 28.78 35.36
CA ILE A 963 7.60 29.90 36.18
C ILE A 963 7.94 31.25 35.55
N ALA A 964 9.20 31.48 35.16
CA ALA A 964 9.63 32.74 34.53
C ALA A 964 8.82 33.04 33.27
N ARG A 965 8.48 32.02 32.48
CA ARG A 965 7.62 32.16 31.30
C ARG A 965 6.19 32.56 31.67
N VAL A 966 5.60 31.96 32.71
CA VAL A 966 4.27 32.31 33.22
C VAL A 966 4.25 33.74 33.78
N VAL A 967 5.29 34.16 34.50
CA VAL A 967 5.40 35.50 35.11
C VAL A 967 5.75 36.60 34.10
N ALA A 968 6.41 36.28 32.99
CA ALA A 968 6.88 37.27 32.02
C ALA A 968 5.77 38.18 31.46
N GLN A 969 4.52 37.74 31.47
CA GLN A 969 3.37 38.51 31.01
C GLN A 969 2.95 39.61 31.99
N THR A 970 3.08 39.38 33.29
CA THR A 970 2.65 40.32 34.34
C THR A 970 3.81 41.15 34.88
N ASN A 971 5.03 40.59 34.92
CA ASN A 971 6.23 41.26 35.43
C ASN A 971 7.52 40.83 34.68
N PRO A 972 7.84 41.50 33.56
CA PRO A 972 9.05 41.28 32.76
C PRO A 972 10.38 41.32 33.53
N GLN A 973 10.53 42.31 34.41
CA GLN A 973 11.77 42.51 35.17
C GLN A 973 11.97 41.35 36.15
N ARG A 974 10.89 40.89 36.78
CA ARG A 974 10.94 39.74 37.68
C ARG A 974 11.23 38.44 36.92
N ALA A 975 10.62 38.23 35.76
CA ALA A 975 10.93 37.07 34.92
C ALA A 975 12.39 37.04 34.45
N GLU A 976 12.97 38.19 34.07
CA GLU A 976 14.38 38.34 33.71
C GLU A 976 15.30 37.99 34.90
N THR A 977 14.95 38.44 36.10
CA THR A 977 15.67 38.07 37.33
C THR A 977 15.61 36.57 37.60
N ILE A 978 14.44 35.92 37.45
CA ILE A 978 14.27 34.47 37.61
C ILE A 978 15.06 33.68 36.55
N ALA A 979 15.07 34.12 35.29
CA ALA A 979 15.85 33.43 34.26
C ALA A 979 17.36 33.58 34.45
N ARG A 980 17.83 34.68 35.05
CA ARG A 980 19.25 34.87 35.38
C ARG A 980 19.72 34.00 36.54
N THR A 981 18.83 33.51 37.39
CA THR A 981 19.18 32.55 38.44
C THR A 981 19.38 31.12 37.90
N ILE A 982 19.10 30.87 36.62
CA ILE A 982 19.33 29.57 35.96
C ILE A 982 20.82 29.37 35.70
N ALA A 983 21.40 28.33 36.31
CA ALA A 983 22.84 28.06 36.22
C ALA A 983 23.34 27.60 34.84
N ASN A 984 22.49 26.97 34.01
CA ASN A 984 22.89 26.42 32.71
C ASN A 984 22.80 27.47 31.58
N PRO A 985 23.89 27.77 30.84
CA PRO A 985 23.92 28.84 29.83
C PRO A 985 22.96 28.64 28.65
N ASN A 986 22.79 27.42 28.14
CA ASN A 986 21.87 27.14 27.03
C ASN A 986 20.41 27.27 27.46
N ARG A 987 20.10 26.85 28.69
CA ARG A 987 18.75 26.98 29.25
C ARG A 987 18.44 28.42 29.63
N GLN A 988 19.44 29.13 30.15
CA GLN A 988 19.36 30.56 30.39
C GLN A 988 19.11 31.31 29.08
N ALA A 989 19.87 31.03 28.01
CA ALA A 989 19.64 31.63 26.69
C ALA A 989 18.24 31.33 26.13
N LYS A 990 17.77 30.08 26.27
CA LYS A 990 16.41 29.69 25.88
C LYS A 990 15.34 30.40 26.72
N ALA A 991 15.54 30.52 28.03
CA ALA A 991 14.63 31.22 28.93
C ALA A 991 14.60 32.73 28.65
N LEU A 992 15.76 33.35 28.45
CA LEU A 992 15.87 34.77 28.08
C LEU A 992 15.26 35.06 26.71
N ALA A 993 15.44 34.19 25.71
CA ALA A 993 14.77 34.32 24.42
C ALA A 993 13.24 34.20 24.56
N ALA A 994 12.76 33.25 25.38
CA ALA A 994 11.34 33.11 25.67
C ALA A 994 10.77 34.34 26.38
N ILE A 995 11.51 34.92 27.34
CA ILE A 995 11.14 36.17 28.02
C ILE A 995 11.16 37.34 27.04
N ALA A 996 12.23 37.53 26.28
CA ALA A 996 12.35 38.64 25.32
C ALA A 996 11.16 38.67 24.35
N ARG A 997 10.70 37.51 23.88
CA ARG A 997 9.50 37.40 23.05
C ARG A 997 8.23 37.83 23.77
N VAL A 998 8.03 37.45 25.03
CA VAL A 998 6.86 37.87 25.83
C VAL A 998 6.91 39.37 26.14
N VAL A 999 8.09 39.90 26.48
CA VAL A 999 8.31 41.30 26.84
C VAL A 999 8.23 42.24 25.64
N ALA A 1000 8.56 41.76 24.43
CA ALA A 1000 8.55 42.57 23.23
C ALA A 1000 7.17 43.20 22.92
N GLN A 1001 6.07 42.61 23.42
CA GLN A 1001 4.72 43.15 23.27
C GLN A 1001 4.47 44.41 24.10
N THR A 1002 5.19 44.60 25.22
CA THR A 1002 4.99 45.74 26.14
C THR A 1002 6.17 46.71 26.14
N ASN A 1003 7.40 46.22 25.93
CA ASN A 1003 8.62 47.03 25.90
C ASN A 1003 9.69 46.48 24.92
N PRO A 1004 9.63 46.87 23.63
CA PRO A 1004 10.56 46.44 22.59
C PRO A 1004 12.03 46.76 22.86
N LYS A 1005 12.32 47.96 23.37
CA LYS A 1005 13.69 48.40 23.70
C LYS A 1005 14.31 47.51 24.77
N ARG A 1006 13.50 47.07 25.73
CA ARG A 1006 13.96 46.16 26.78
C ARG A 1006 14.17 44.74 26.25
N ALA A 1007 13.29 44.25 25.39
CA ALA A 1007 13.45 42.94 24.76
C ALA A 1007 14.74 42.84 23.92
N GLU A 1008 15.09 43.90 23.19
CA GLU A 1008 16.39 43.97 22.48
C GLU A 1008 17.58 43.96 23.43
N ALA A 1009 17.52 44.74 24.51
CA ALA A 1009 18.58 44.73 25.52
C ALA A 1009 18.76 43.35 26.15
N ILE A 1010 17.67 42.58 26.35
CA ILE A 1010 17.74 41.17 26.80
C ILE A 1010 18.37 40.30 25.72
N THR A 1011 18.01 40.48 24.45
CA THR A 1011 18.54 39.69 23.32
C THR A 1011 20.02 39.95 23.06
N ASP A 1012 20.50 41.17 23.28
CA ASP A 1012 21.92 41.52 23.16
C ASP A 1012 22.79 40.82 24.22
N THR A 1013 22.19 40.32 25.31
CA THR A 1013 22.90 39.50 26.31
C THR A 1013 23.05 38.03 25.92
N ILE A 1014 22.41 37.58 24.83
CA ILE A 1014 22.49 36.19 24.34
C ILE A 1014 23.76 36.03 23.49
N THR A 1015 24.61 35.08 23.88
CA THR A 1015 25.90 34.81 23.23
C THR A 1015 25.83 33.83 22.05
N ASP A 1016 24.81 32.97 21.99
CA ASP A 1016 24.65 31.96 20.94
C ASP A 1016 23.96 32.54 19.69
N PRO A 1017 24.56 32.45 18.48
CA PRO A 1017 24.00 33.05 17.24
C PRO A 1017 22.64 32.49 16.81
N LEU A 1018 22.35 31.21 17.07
CA LEU A 1018 21.06 30.59 16.73
C LEU A 1018 19.96 31.18 17.62
N TRP A 1019 20.21 31.24 18.93
CA TRP A 1019 19.26 31.80 19.90
C TRP A 1019 19.13 33.32 19.74
N GLN A 1020 20.22 34.02 19.40
CA GLN A 1020 20.20 35.45 19.13
C GLN A 1020 19.38 35.77 17.87
N SER A 1021 19.61 35.06 16.76
CA SER A 1021 18.81 35.22 15.52
C SER A 1021 17.33 34.90 15.78
N SER A 1022 17.05 33.81 16.49
CA SER A 1022 15.67 33.42 16.84
C SER A 1022 14.98 34.43 17.76
N SER A 1023 15.71 35.01 18.72
CA SER A 1023 15.19 36.04 19.63
C SER A 1023 14.92 37.35 18.90
N LEU A 1024 15.81 37.78 17.99
CA LEU A 1024 15.59 38.96 17.15
C LEU A 1024 14.36 38.81 16.26
N ILE A 1025 14.13 37.62 15.69
CA ILE A 1025 12.91 37.33 14.94
C ILE A 1025 11.68 37.37 15.86
N GLY A 1026 11.75 36.75 17.04
CA GLY A 1026 10.64 36.80 18.00
C GLY A 1026 10.28 38.22 18.45
N ILE A 1027 11.27 39.11 18.56
CA ILE A 1027 11.04 40.54 18.80
C ILE A 1027 10.44 41.19 17.56
N THR A 1028 10.99 40.92 16.38
CA THR A 1028 10.50 41.46 15.10
C THR A 1028 9.02 41.19 14.93
N GLU A 1029 8.57 39.96 15.20
CA GLU A 1029 7.15 39.58 15.13
C GLU A 1029 6.28 40.35 16.15
N ALA A 1030 6.80 40.59 17.36
CA ALA A 1030 6.08 41.32 18.38
C ALA A 1030 6.00 42.84 18.11
N VAL A 1031 6.96 43.41 17.38
CA VAL A 1031 7.02 44.85 17.07
C VAL A 1031 6.54 45.19 15.66
N ALA A 1032 6.33 44.19 14.79
CA ALA A 1032 5.96 44.36 13.39
C ALA A 1032 4.72 45.25 13.20
N GLY A 1033 3.75 45.18 14.12
CA GLY A 1033 2.53 46.00 14.09
C GLY A 1033 2.64 47.39 14.72
N THR A 1034 3.70 47.69 15.48
CA THR A 1034 3.82 48.93 16.27
C THR A 1034 4.97 49.83 15.81
N ASP A 1035 6.07 49.27 15.31
CA ASP A 1035 7.25 50.00 14.80
C ASP A 1035 7.87 49.24 13.60
N PRO A 1036 7.35 49.47 12.38
CA PRO A 1036 7.80 48.77 11.16
C PRO A 1036 9.25 49.07 10.76
N GLU A 1037 9.74 50.29 11.03
CA GLU A 1037 11.13 50.67 10.76
C GLU A 1037 12.10 49.91 11.67
N ARG A 1038 11.73 49.71 12.94
CA ARG A 1038 12.48 48.88 13.88
C ARG A 1038 12.43 47.40 13.50
N ALA A 1039 11.26 46.88 13.11
CA ALA A 1039 11.11 45.52 12.62
C ALA A 1039 12.04 45.22 11.42
N THR A 1040 12.11 46.16 10.46
CA THR A 1040 12.99 46.03 9.28
C THR A 1040 14.46 45.93 9.68
N ARG A 1041 14.95 46.84 10.54
CA ARG A 1041 16.35 46.80 11.03
C ARG A 1041 16.69 45.53 11.80
N LEU A 1042 15.77 45.02 12.62
CA LEU A 1042 15.97 43.78 13.38
C LEU A 1042 16.05 42.56 12.45
N THR A 1043 15.28 42.56 11.37
CA THR A 1043 15.27 41.47 10.38
C THR A 1043 16.58 41.42 9.59
N GLU A 1044 17.12 42.58 9.19
CA GLU A 1044 18.43 42.67 8.51
C GLU A 1044 19.58 42.19 9.41
N ARG A 1045 19.50 42.54 10.70
CA ARG A 1045 20.45 42.08 11.71
C ARG A 1045 20.32 40.55 11.92
N ALA A 1046 19.10 40.01 11.95
CA ALA A 1046 18.86 38.57 12.07
C ALA A 1046 19.33 37.78 10.85
N GLU A 1047 19.17 38.32 9.63
CA GLU A 1047 19.69 37.76 8.37
C GLU A 1047 21.21 37.67 8.38
N THR A 1048 21.88 38.76 8.76
CA THR A 1048 23.34 38.80 8.87
C THR A 1048 23.86 37.73 9.84
N ILE A 1049 23.20 37.56 10.99
CA ILE A 1049 23.55 36.53 11.98
C ILE A 1049 23.19 35.12 11.46
N ALA A 1050 22.10 34.94 10.72
CA ALA A 1050 21.74 33.65 10.16
C ALA A 1050 22.78 33.15 9.14
N HIS A 1051 23.43 34.05 8.40
CA HIS A 1051 24.52 33.72 7.49
C HIS A 1051 25.82 33.30 8.19
N THR A 1052 26.02 33.64 9.47
CA THR A 1052 27.18 33.19 10.25
C THR A 1052 26.99 31.80 10.88
N ILE A 1053 25.80 31.18 10.74
CA ILE A 1053 25.52 29.83 11.24
C ILE A 1053 26.24 28.77 10.40
N THR A 1054 27.10 27.99 11.06
CA THR A 1054 27.92 26.93 10.42
C THR A 1054 27.09 25.74 9.90
N ASN A 1055 25.99 25.38 10.57
CA ASN A 1055 25.17 24.21 10.20
C ASN A 1055 24.19 24.55 9.06
N PRO A 1056 24.24 23.87 7.89
CA PRO A 1056 23.40 24.17 6.73
C PRO A 1056 21.90 23.94 6.97
N THR A 1057 21.55 22.95 7.81
CA THR A 1057 20.16 22.66 8.19
C THR A 1057 19.60 23.75 9.09
N SER A 1058 20.37 24.18 10.09
CA SER A 1058 19.99 25.27 11.00
C SER A 1058 19.92 26.61 10.27
N ARG A 1059 20.84 26.84 9.32
CA ARG A 1059 20.84 28.01 8.43
C ARG A 1059 19.60 28.06 7.54
N ALA A 1060 19.25 26.95 6.88
CA ALA A 1060 18.05 26.88 6.05
C ALA A 1060 16.77 27.15 6.86
N ASN A 1061 16.70 26.65 8.10
CA ASN A 1061 15.57 26.90 9.00
C ASN A 1061 15.50 28.37 9.44
N ALA A 1062 16.64 28.97 9.80
CA ALA A 1062 16.71 30.39 10.14
C ALA A 1062 16.27 31.28 8.97
N LEU A 1063 16.77 31.02 7.75
CA LEU A 1063 16.43 31.76 6.54
C LEU A 1063 14.94 31.60 6.15
N ALA A 1064 14.36 30.40 6.30
CA ALA A 1064 12.94 30.19 6.05
C ALA A 1064 12.05 30.97 7.02
N ILE A 1065 12.46 31.08 8.29
CA ILE A 1065 11.78 31.88 9.31
C ILE A 1065 11.91 33.38 8.99
N ILE A 1066 13.11 33.84 8.61
CA ILE A 1066 13.35 35.23 8.19
C ILE A 1066 12.50 35.58 6.96
N ALA A 1067 12.49 34.74 5.93
CA ALA A 1067 11.71 34.97 4.71
C ALA A 1067 10.21 35.14 5.01
N ARG A 1068 9.65 34.35 5.92
CA ARG A 1068 8.25 34.51 6.37
C ARG A 1068 7.98 35.86 7.01
N VAL A 1069 8.89 36.37 7.84
CA VAL A 1069 8.73 37.66 8.53
C VAL A 1069 8.91 38.83 7.55
N VAL A 1070 9.90 38.74 6.64
CA VAL A 1070 10.12 39.73 5.57
C VAL A 1070 8.93 39.80 4.62
N ALA A 1071 8.21 38.71 4.41
CA ALA A 1071 7.09 38.65 3.46
C ALA A 1071 5.97 39.66 3.78
N GLN A 1072 5.82 40.07 5.04
CA GLN A 1072 4.80 41.04 5.46
C GLN A 1072 5.14 42.49 5.06
N THR A 1073 6.43 42.83 4.90
CA THR A 1073 6.89 44.19 4.61
C THR A 1073 7.50 44.33 3.21
N ASN A 1074 8.15 43.26 2.71
CA ASN A 1074 8.78 43.23 1.39
C ASN A 1074 8.73 41.81 0.76
N PRO A 1075 7.63 41.49 0.05
CA PRO A 1075 7.42 40.19 -0.61
C PRO A 1075 8.54 39.76 -1.55
N LYS A 1076 9.06 40.71 -2.35
CA LYS A 1076 10.13 40.45 -3.33
C LYS A 1076 11.45 40.05 -2.65
N ARG A 1077 11.75 40.67 -1.51
CA ARG A 1077 12.94 40.31 -0.72
C ARG A 1077 12.76 38.94 -0.06
N ALA A 1078 11.56 38.62 0.44
CA ALA A 1078 11.26 37.31 0.99
C ALA A 1078 11.41 36.18 -0.05
N GLU A 1079 10.95 36.40 -1.28
CA GLU A 1079 11.13 35.46 -2.40
C GLU A 1079 12.62 35.26 -2.72
N THR A 1080 13.40 36.33 -2.72
CA THR A 1080 14.85 36.26 -2.95
C THR A 1080 15.54 35.40 -1.88
N ILE A 1081 15.17 35.56 -0.62
CA ILE A 1081 15.68 34.74 0.50
C ILE A 1081 15.26 33.27 0.31
N ALA A 1082 13.99 33.00 -0.03
CA ALA A 1082 13.50 31.63 -0.22
C ALA A 1082 14.20 30.90 -1.38
N ARG A 1083 14.57 31.61 -2.46
CA ARG A 1083 15.34 31.05 -3.59
C ARG A 1083 16.77 30.63 -3.22
N THR A 1084 17.32 31.13 -2.11
CA THR A 1084 18.65 30.69 -1.64
C THR A 1084 18.61 29.33 -0.92
N ILE A 1085 17.41 28.76 -0.69
CA ILE A 1085 17.21 27.46 -0.05
C ILE A 1085 17.40 26.34 -1.09
N ALA A 1086 18.42 25.51 -0.91
CA ALA A 1086 18.79 24.46 -1.87
C ALA A 1086 17.86 23.23 -1.92
N ASN A 1087 17.01 22.99 -0.90
CA ASN A 1087 16.17 21.78 -0.82
C ASN A 1087 14.74 22.07 -1.35
N PRO A 1088 14.22 21.34 -2.36
CA PRO A 1088 12.92 21.60 -3.00
C PRO A 1088 11.71 21.54 -2.05
N ASN A 1089 11.67 20.57 -1.13
CA ASN A 1089 10.61 20.46 -0.13
C ASN A 1089 10.63 21.69 0.82
N ARG A 1090 11.81 22.07 1.31
CA ARG A 1090 11.94 23.24 2.20
C ARG A 1090 11.69 24.57 1.48
N GLN A 1091 12.08 24.66 0.21
CA GLN A 1091 11.78 25.79 -0.65
C GLN A 1091 10.27 25.92 -0.89
N ALA A 1092 9.59 24.83 -1.24
CA ALA A 1092 8.12 24.79 -1.37
C ALA A 1092 7.43 25.21 -0.06
N LYS A 1093 7.86 24.68 1.10
CA LYS A 1093 7.33 25.08 2.42
C LYS A 1093 7.60 26.55 2.75
N ALA A 1094 8.72 27.13 2.31
CA ALA A 1094 9.02 28.56 2.48
C ALA A 1094 8.14 29.43 1.58
N LEU A 1095 7.96 29.03 0.32
CA LEU A 1095 7.09 29.72 -0.65
C LEU A 1095 5.63 29.73 -0.19
N ILE A 1096 5.09 28.59 0.27
CA ILE A 1096 3.73 28.49 0.83
C ILE A 1096 3.53 29.47 2.00
N ARG A 1097 4.55 29.62 2.87
CA ARG A 1097 4.51 30.59 3.99
C ARG A 1097 4.56 32.04 3.52
N ILE A 1098 5.28 32.34 2.44
CA ILE A 1098 5.29 33.68 1.81
C ILE A 1098 3.94 33.95 1.17
N VAL A 1099 3.35 32.98 0.45
CA VAL A 1099 2.02 33.11 -0.16
C VAL A 1099 0.99 33.50 0.88
N ARG A 1100 0.96 32.81 2.04
CA ARG A 1100 0.07 33.14 3.17
C ARG A 1100 0.23 34.60 3.67
N ALA A 1101 1.43 35.15 3.63
CA ALA A 1101 1.70 36.51 4.08
C ALA A 1101 1.35 37.59 3.04
N VAL A 1102 1.47 37.27 1.75
CA VAL A 1102 1.28 38.24 0.64
C VAL A 1102 -0.13 38.16 0.04
N ALA A 1103 -0.86 37.06 0.27
CA ALA A 1103 -2.22 36.85 -0.20
C ALA A 1103 -3.20 37.99 0.16
N ALA A 1104 -2.94 38.74 1.23
CA ALA A 1104 -3.78 39.88 1.65
C ALA A 1104 -3.43 41.21 0.96
N THR A 1105 -2.21 41.36 0.43
CA THR A 1105 -1.67 42.65 -0.07
C THR A 1105 -1.42 42.66 -1.58
N ASP A 1106 -1.05 41.51 -2.16
CA ASP A 1106 -0.80 41.34 -3.59
C ASP A 1106 -1.23 39.92 -4.04
N PRO A 1107 -2.52 39.74 -4.40
CA PRO A 1107 -3.08 38.45 -4.82
C PRO A 1107 -2.43 37.90 -6.10
N GLU A 1108 -2.00 38.78 -7.03
CA GLU A 1108 -1.33 38.35 -8.27
C GLU A 1108 0.07 37.80 -8.00
N HIS A 1109 0.79 38.36 -7.03
CA HIS A 1109 2.07 37.80 -6.58
C HIS A 1109 1.87 36.49 -5.82
N ALA A 1110 0.85 36.38 -4.97
CA ALA A 1110 0.50 35.15 -4.26
C ALA A 1110 0.15 34.00 -5.24
N ALA A 1111 -0.62 34.26 -6.30
CA ALA A 1111 -0.98 33.27 -7.32
C ALA A 1111 0.26 32.70 -8.02
N ARG A 1112 1.19 33.56 -8.46
CA ARG A 1112 2.45 33.12 -9.11
C ARG A 1112 3.33 32.28 -8.19
N LEU A 1113 3.41 32.63 -6.91
CA LEU A 1113 4.17 31.86 -5.93
C LEU A 1113 3.52 30.49 -5.63
N THR A 1114 2.19 30.40 -5.75
CA THR A 1114 1.43 29.16 -5.57
C THR A 1114 1.69 28.19 -6.72
N GLU A 1115 1.66 28.68 -7.96
CA GLU A 1115 2.05 27.90 -9.15
C GLU A 1115 3.51 27.42 -9.05
N HIS A 1116 4.39 28.27 -8.52
CA HIS A 1116 5.78 27.86 -8.27
C HIS A 1116 5.90 26.78 -7.19
N ALA A 1117 5.07 26.81 -6.15
CA ALA A 1117 5.03 25.77 -5.13
C ALA A 1117 4.45 24.44 -5.66
N GLU A 1118 3.42 24.49 -6.52
CA GLU A 1118 2.81 23.30 -7.15
C GLU A 1118 3.77 22.63 -8.15
N THR A 1119 4.43 23.42 -8.99
CA THR A 1119 5.46 22.91 -9.90
C THR A 1119 6.60 22.23 -9.12
N LEU A 1120 7.03 22.81 -8.00
CA LEU A 1120 7.97 22.15 -7.10
C LEU A 1120 7.39 20.87 -6.46
N ALA A 1121 6.12 20.86 -6.07
CA ALA A 1121 5.46 19.67 -5.50
C ALA A 1121 5.46 18.48 -6.48
N HIS A 1122 5.34 18.73 -7.78
CA HIS A 1122 5.45 17.69 -8.81
C HIS A 1122 6.86 17.15 -9.03
N THR A 1123 7.90 17.86 -8.56
CA THR A 1123 9.29 17.37 -8.59
C THR A 1123 9.65 16.53 -7.36
N ILE A 1124 8.75 16.42 -6.38
CA ILE A 1124 8.97 15.65 -5.15
C ILE A 1124 8.65 14.18 -5.41
N THR A 1125 9.65 13.32 -5.24
CA THR A 1125 9.56 11.88 -5.49
C THR A 1125 8.88 11.09 -4.38
N ASP A 1126 8.81 11.66 -3.18
CA ASP A 1126 8.12 11.07 -2.02
C ASP A 1126 6.64 11.46 -2.03
N SER A 1127 5.76 10.48 -2.26
CA SER A 1127 4.30 10.65 -2.36
C SER A 1127 3.68 11.25 -1.10
N ASN A 1128 4.26 11.01 0.08
CA ASN A 1128 3.77 11.56 1.34
C ASN A 1128 4.16 13.05 1.46
N GLN A 1129 5.39 13.39 1.10
CA GLN A 1129 5.84 14.80 1.06
C GLN A 1129 5.10 15.60 -0.01
N GLN A 1130 4.79 14.97 -1.15
CA GLN A 1130 3.98 15.56 -2.21
C GLN A 1130 2.55 15.81 -1.74
N ALA A 1131 1.90 14.84 -1.10
CA ALA A 1131 0.55 15.01 -0.54
C ALA A 1131 0.50 16.09 0.56
N GLU A 1132 1.51 16.15 1.45
CA GLU A 1132 1.64 17.19 2.49
C GLU A 1132 1.68 18.59 1.86
N ILE A 1133 2.44 18.75 0.77
CA ILE A 1133 2.59 20.04 0.09
C ILE A 1133 1.35 20.41 -0.71
N LEU A 1134 0.72 19.47 -1.43
CA LEU A 1134 -0.54 19.72 -2.15
C LEU A 1134 -1.68 20.12 -1.21
N THR A 1135 -1.76 19.51 -0.03
CA THR A 1135 -2.69 19.88 1.03
C THR A 1135 -2.40 21.31 1.52
N ALA A 1136 -1.14 21.63 1.81
CA ALA A 1136 -0.76 22.96 2.26
C ALA A 1136 -0.97 24.05 1.20
N ILE A 1137 -0.93 23.72 -0.09
CA ILE A 1137 -1.30 24.61 -1.21
C ILE A 1137 -2.82 24.81 -1.26
N ALA A 1138 -3.62 23.74 -1.12
CA ALA A 1138 -5.07 23.81 -1.11
C ALA A 1138 -5.61 24.77 -0.02
N ASP A 1139 -5.05 24.71 1.20
CA ASP A 1139 -5.36 25.63 2.29
C ASP A 1139 -5.20 27.10 1.89
N VAL A 1140 -4.16 27.39 1.11
CA VAL A 1140 -3.78 28.75 0.74
C VAL A 1140 -4.65 29.27 -0.39
N VAL A 1141 -4.94 28.43 -1.38
CA VAL A 1141 -5.84 28.75 -2.49
C VAL A 1141 -7.24 29.06 -1.97
N ALA A 1142 -7.76 28.27 -1.04
CA ALA A 1142 -9.06 28.51 -0.42
C ALA A 1142 -9.15 29.87 0.30
N GLY A 1143 -8.13 30.21 1.10
CA GLY A 1143 -8.06 31.50 1.78
C GLY A 1143 -7.94 32.70 0.82
N THR A 1144 -7.53 32.50 -0.43
CA THR A 1144 -7.54 33.52 -1.48
C THR A 1144 -8.86 33.57 -2.28
N GLU A 1145 -9.53 32.44 -2.49
CA GLU A 1145 -10.84 32.33 -3.17
C GLU A 1145 -11.92 33.11 -2.39
N GLU A 1146 -12.04 32.87 -1.08
CA GLU A 1146 -13.00 33.56 -0.19
C GLU A 1146 -12.80 35.08 -0.17
N ARG A 1147 -11.55 35.56 -0.28
CA ARG A 1147 -11.22 36.99 -0.25
C ARG A 1147 -11.50 37.69 -1.56
N CYS A 1148 -11.38 37.00 -2.70
CA CYS A 1148 -11.73 37.56 -4.00
C CYS A 1148 -13.25 37.78 -4.10
N GLU A 1149 -14.05 36.83 -3.63
CA GLU A 1149 -15.52 36.93 -3.58
C GLU A 1149 -16.00 38.07 -2.66
N ALA A 1150 -15.30 38.31 -1.54
CA ALA A 1150 -15.59 39.42 -0.63
C ALA A 1150 -15.22 40.82 -1.19
N ILE A 1151 -14.20 40.91 -2.06
CA ILE A 1151 -13.82 42.16 -2.75
C ILE A 1151 -14.81 42.48 -3.89
N GLU A 1152 -15.39 41.48 -4.55
CA GLU A 1152 -16.44 41.68 -5.56
C GLU A 1152 -17.73 42.26 -4.97
N LEU A 1153 -18.13 41.84 -3.76
CA LEU A 1153 -19.32 42.37 -3.07
C LEU A 1153 -19.16 43.81 -2.55
N THR A 1154 -17.93 44.32 -2.43
CA THR A 1154 -17.65 45.69 -1.93
C THR A 1154 -17.36 46.71 -3.05
N SER A 1155 -17.23 46.26 -4.31
CA SER A 1155 -16.84 47.11 -5.45
C SER A 1155 -17.94 47.27 -6.50
N GLU A 1156 -19.14 47.70 -6.09
CA GLU A 1156 -20.25 48.05 -7.00
C GLU A 1156 -19.99 49.29 -7.90
N SER A 1157 -18.82 49.94 -7.85
CA SER A 1157 -18.60 51.21 -8.55
C SER A 1157 -17.41 51.30 -9.51
N SER A 1158 -16.85 50.17 -9.99
CA SER A 1158 -15.89 50.19 -11.12
C SER A 1158 -16.07 48.98 -12.04
N GLY A 1159 -17.23 48.91 -12.70
CA GLY A 1159 -17.50 47.95 -13.76
C GLY A 1159 -16.69 48.27 -15.02
N ALA A 1160 -15.51 47.68 -15.17
CA ALA A 1160 -14.86 47.48 -16.49
C ALA A 1160 -13.63 46.55 -16.48
N LEU A 1161 -12.93 46.35 -15.35
CA LEU A 1161 -11.65 45.62 -15.34
C LEU A 1161 -11.68 44.19 -14.76
N ALA A 1162 -12.79 43.74 -14.17
CA ALA A 1162 -12.87 42.42 -13.52
C ALA A 1162 -13.40 41.28 -14.41
N ARG A 1163 -13.78 41.55 -15.68
CA ARG A 1163 -14.27 40.49 -16.60
C ARG A 1163 -13.20 39.88 -17.50
N SER A 1164 -11.91 40.16 -17.26
CA SER A 1164 -10.81 39.55 -18.01
C SER A 1164 -9.74 39.00 -17.07
N GLY A 1165 -9.83 37.70 -16.76
CA GLY A 1165 -8.63 36.85 -16.77
C GLY A 1165 -8.00 36.41 -15.45
N LEU A 1166 -8.56 36.66 -14.27
CA LEU A 1166 -7.98 36.12 -13.01
C LEU A 1166 -8.47 34.71 -12.62
N CYS A 1167 -9.45 34.14 -13.34
CA CYS A 1167 -9.87 32.73 -13.20
C CYS A 1167 -9.17 31.78 -14.19
N GLY A 1168 -7.91 32.05 -14.54
CA GLY A 1168 -7.11 31.23 -15.45
C GLY A 1168 -6.31 30.08 -14.80
N CYS A 1169 -6.18 30.05 -13.47
CA CYS A 1169 -5.52 28.96 -12.75
C CYS A 1169 -6.57 27.89 -12.39
N GLY A 1170 -6.91 27.05 -13.36
CA GLY A 1170 -8.13 26.25 -13.37
C GLY A 1170 -8.18 24.98 -12.50
N ARG A 1171 -7.93 25.06 -11.18
CA ARG A 1171 -8.36 24.00 -10.23
C ARG A 1171 -8.69 24.55 -8.84
N SER A 1172 -9.86 24.18 -8.31
CA SER A 1172 -10.33 24.62 -6.99
C SER A 1172 -9.58 23.91 -5.86
N SER A 1173 -9.56 24.53 -4.68
CA SER A 1173 -9.03 23.96 -3.43
C SER A 1173 -9.58 22.55 -3.12
N LYS A 1174 -10.87 22.30 -3.43
CA LYS A 1174 -11.51 20.99 -3.33
C LYS A 1174 -10.91 19.92 -4.27
N GLN A 1175 -10.51 20.28 -5.47
CA GLN A 1175 -9.88 19.35 -6.42
C GLN A 1175 -8.47 18.95 -5.99
N LEU A 1176 -7.72 19.86 -5.36
CA LEU A 1176 -6.40 19.55 -4.80
C LEU A 1176 -6.49 18.57 -3.63
N LEU A 1177 -7.52 18.70 -2.78
CA LEU A 1177 -7.76 17.79 -1.65
C LEU A 1177 -8.27 16.42 -2.09
N ALA A 1178 -9.22 16.36 -3.02
CA ALA A 1178 -9.69 15.11 -3.60
C ALA A 1178 -8.52 14.32 -4.20
N ARG A 1179 -7.59 15.01 -4.88
CA ARG A 1179 -6.35 14.41 -5.38
C ARG A 1179 -5.43 13.94 -4.27
N ALA A 1180 -5.22 14.73 -3.23
CA ALA A 1180 -4.39 14.32 -2.10
C ALA A 1180 -4.91 13.03 -1.44
N TRP A 1181 -6.23 12.89 -1.24
CA TRP A 1181 -6.85 11.65 -0.73
C TRP A 1181 -6.80 10.48 -1.69
N SER A 1182 -6.79 10.74 -3.01
CA SER A 1182 -6.66 9.68 -4.01
C SER A 1182 -5.28 9.00 -3.98
N ILE A 1183 -4.21 9.73 -3.59
CA ILE A 1183 -2.81 9.25 -3.64
C ILE A 1183 -2.16 8.98 -2.28
N SER A 1184 -2.68 9.57 -1.20
CA SER A 1184 -2.09 9.45 0.15
C SER A 1184 -2.54 8.19 0.88
N THR A 1185 -1.63 7.59 1.65
CA THR A 1185 -1.91 6.56 2.68
C THR A 1185 -1.92 7.13 4.11
N LEU A 1186 -1.76 8.46 4.27
CA LEU A 1186 -1.76 9.17 5.54
C LEU A 1186 -3.10 9.85 5.79
N GLU A 1187 -3.46 9.99 7.07
CA GLU A 1187 -4.52 10.88 7.54
C GLU A 1187 -4.21 12.33 7.11
N ILE A 1188 -5.05 12.90 6.26
CA ILE A 1188 -4.96 14.31 5.88
C ILE A 1188 -5.73 15.11 6.95
N PRO A 1189 -5.10 16.11 7.59
CA PRO A 1189 -5.73 16.86 8.67
C PRO A 1189 -7.00 17.57 8.16
N VAL A 1190 -8.11 17.31 8.84
CA VAL A 1190 -9.46 17.87 8.59
C VAL A 1190 -9.44 19.40 8.51
N SER A 1191 -8.49 20.06 9.20
CA SER A 1191 -8.27 21.50 9.15
C SER A 1191 -7.91 22.04 7.75
N ALA A 1192 -7.51 21.17 6.82
CA ALA A 1192 -7.18 21.52 5.46
C ALA A 1192 -8.39 21.62 4.53
N LEU A 1193 -9.59 21.28 5.02
CA LEU A 1193 -10.83 21.34 4.26
C LEU A 1193 -11.35 22.78 4.20
N PRO A 1194 -11.36 23.42 3.02
CA PRO A 1194 -11.85 24.77 2.88
C PRO A 1194 -13.37 24.75 2.95
N VAL A 1195 -13.92 25.50 3.91
CA VAL A 1195 -15.35 25.78 4.06
C VAL A 1195 -16.23 24.55 3.82
N VAL A 1196 -15.96 23.47 4.53
CA VAL A 1196 -16.95 22.41 4.68
C VAL A 1196 -17.90 22.86 5.79
N ASP A 1197 -19.19 22.98 5.48
CA ASP A 1197 -20.24 23.31 6.45
C ASP A 1197 -20.04 22.48 7.72
N THR A 1198 -20.15 23.11 8.89
CA THR A 1198 -20.00 22.46 10.19
C THR A 1198 -20.90 21.23 10.31
N SER A 1199 -22.05 21.23 9.62
CA SER A 1199 -22.94 20.07 9.50
C SER A 1199 -22.28 18.86 8.82
N THR A 1200 -21.47 19.08 7.80
CA THR A 1200 -20.79 18.05 7.00
C THR A 1200 -19.53 17.57 7.71
N LEU A 1201 -18.81 18.47 8.41
CA LEU A 1201 -17.74 18.10 9.33
C LEU A 1201 -18.27 17.26 10.50
N HIS A 1202 -19.40 17.66 11.08
CA HIS A 1202 -20.05 16.91 12.16
C HIS A 1202 -20.55 15.54 11.67
N ALA A 1203 -21.10 15.45 10.45
CA ALA A 1203 -21.47 14.17 9.83
C ALA A 1203 -20.26 13.29 9.50
N LEU A 1204 -19.14 13.89 9.08
CA LEU A 1204 -17.88 13.17 8.82
C LEU A 1204 -17.28 12.67 10.14
N VAL A 1205 -17.24 13.51 11.19
CA VAL A 1205 -16.76 13.12 12.53
C VAL A 1205 -17.66 12.04 13.13
N LEU A 1206 -18.98 12.21 13.13
CA LEU A 1206 -19.93 11.20 13.64
C LEU A 1206 -19.82 9.85 12.91
N ASP A 1207 -19.73 9.85 11.56
CA ASP A 1207 -19.57 8.59 10.81
C ASP A 1207 -18.18 7.97 10.94
N LEU A 1208 -17.16 8.79 11.25
CA LEU A 1208 -15.81 8.30 11.52
C LEU A 1208 -15.72 7.69 12.93
N THR A 1209 -16.46 8.22 13.90
CA THR A 1209 -16.47 7.76 15.30
C THR A 1209 -17.43 6.58 15.58
N ASP A 1210 -18.33 6.24 14.65
CA ASP A 1210 -19.35 5.18 14.85
C ASP A 1210 -18.88 3.71 14.67
N GLU A 1211 -17.58 3.43 14.71
CA GLU A 1211 -17.09 2.08 15.04
C GLU A 1211 -16.27 2.14 16.35
N LYS A 1212 -17.01 2.16 17.47
CA LYS A 1212 -16.56 1.86 18.84
C LYS A 1212 -15.54 2.77 19.55
N ASP A 1213 -14.98 3.79 18.90
CA ASP A 1213 -14.12 4.77 19.56
C ASP A 1213 -14.66 6.18 19.36
N ALA A 1214 -15.71 6.53 20.11
CA ALA A 1214 -16.30 7.87 20.12
C ALA A 1214 -15.67 8.82 21.17
N ASN A 1215 -14.49 8.48 21.70
CA ASN A 1215 -13.79 9.26 22.74
C ASN A 1215 -12.38 9.75 22.32
N LEU A 1216 -12.15 9.90 21.02
CA LEU A 1216 -11.03 10.66 20.43
C LEU A 1216 -11.60 11.76 19.54
#